data_AF-A0A2G2XPW5-F1
#
_entry.id   AF-A0A2G2XPW5-F1
#
_cell.length_a   1.000
_cell.length_b   1.000
_cell.length_c   1.000
_cell.angle_alpha   90.00
_cell.angle_beta   90.00
_cell.angle_gamma   90.00
#
_symmetry.space_group_name_H-M   'P 1'
#
loop_
_entity.id
_entity.type
_entity.pdbx_description
1 polymer ?
#
loop_
_entity_poly.entity_id
_entity_poly.type
_entity_poly.pdbx_seq_one_letter_code
_entity_poly.pdbx_strand_id
1 'polypeptide(L)'
;MFQSIPHADAILLKRIKIQSMAPPAQTHRSPSPSQPSGKGEVSDLKMQLRQLAGSRAPGTDDAKRELFKKVISCMTIGIDVSSVFSEMVMCSATSDIVLKKMCYLYVGNYAKHNPDLALLTINFLQRDCKDEDPMIRGLALRSLCSLRVTNLVEYLVGPLGSGLKDSNGYVRTVASIGVLKLYHISASTCMDADFPATLKHLMLNDRDAQVVANCLCALQEIWGLEATKSEEAATERETLLSKPLIYYLLNRFKEFSEWAQCAVLELVSKYVPSDSDEIFDMMNLLEDRLQHANGAVVLATIKLFLQLTLSMADIHQQVYERIKAPLLTLVSSGGPEQSYAVLSHLHLLVMRAPYIFSADYKHFYCQYNEPFYVKKLKLEMLTAVANESNTYEIVTELCEYAANVDIPMARESIRAVGKIALQQYDVNAIVDRLLQFLEMEKDHVTAETLVLVKDLLRKYPQWSHDCIAVVGNISSKNVQEPKAKAALIWMLGEYAQDMQDAPYVLESLIENWEEENSAEVRLHLLTAVVKCFFRRPPETQKALGAALAAGINDFHQDVHDRALLYYRLLQYNVFIAERVVNPPKQAVSVFADTQSSEIKDRIFDEFNSLSVVYQKPSYMFTDKEHRGPFAFSEEIGNLSIGAESTDNVVPAQRIEANDKDLLLSTSDKEESKGSSHNDSAYNAPGYDGSLAASSQADLVSLDYKPTPNVPSATFAIDDLLGLGLPATATPPPSPPVLKLNTKAALEPNAFQQKWRQLPISISQETSINPQGVAAMTSPQTLIRHMQGHSIHCIASGGQAPNFKFFLYAQKAEEPATYLVECIVNSSSCKVQLKIKADDQSTSQAFSELFQSALSKFGFL
;
A
#
# COMPACT_ATOMS: atom_id res chain seq x y z
N MET A 1 11.92 5.67 4.98
CA MET A 1 12.19 6.79 5.93
C MET A 1 11.09 7.01 7.01
N PHE A 2 10.23 6.02 7.31
CA PHE A 2 9.36 6.03 8.49
C PHE A 2 9.48 4.65 9.18
N GLN A 3 10.56 4.45 9.93
CA GLN A 3 10.89 3.17 10.60
C GLN A 3 11.50 3.41 11.99
N SER A 4 10.96 4.37 12.74
CA SER A 4 11.17 4.51 14.18
C SER A 4 9.97 5.24 14.79
N ILE A 5 9.08 4.49 15.44
CA ILE A 5 8.23 5.05 16.51
C ILE A 5 8.48 4.13 17.70
N PRO A 6 9.27 4.55 18.70
CA PRO A 6 9.62 3.67 19.81
C PRO A 6 8.36 3.19 20.53
N HIS A 7 8.27 1.87 20.73
CA HIS A 7 7.04 1.17 21.16
C HIS A 7 6.52 1.57 22.56
N ALA A 8 7.25 2.44 23.27
CA ALA A 8 6.86 3.07 24.52
C ALA A 8 5.51 3.82 24.43
N ASP A 9 5.22 4.52 23.33
CA ASP A 9 3.91 5.17 23.16
C ASP A 9 2.80 4.15 22.80
N ALA A 10 3.13 2.98 22.23
CA ALA A 10 2.17 1.89 22.02
C ALA A 10 1.73 1.23 23.35
N ILE A 11 2.62 1.16 24.36
CA ILE A 11 2.28 0.68 25.71
C ILE A 11 1.33 1.67 26.42
N LEU A 12 1.51 2.99 26.22
CA LEU A 12 0.53 3.97 26.71
C LEU A 12 -0.79 3.91 25.93
N LEU A 13 -0.77 3.76 24.61
CA LEU A 13 -1.99 3.55 23.83
C LEU A 13 -2.74 2.30 24.29
N LYS A 14 -2.04 1.19 24.64
CA LYS A 14 -2.68 0.01 25.26
C LYS A 14 -3.29 0.30 26.64
N ARG A 15 -2.69 1.15 27.48
CA ARG A 15 -3.30 1.60 28.75
C ARG A 15 -4.38 2.68 28.59
N ILE A 16 -4.48 3.32 27.42
CA ILE A 16 -5.59 4.20 27.02
C ILE A 16 -6.72 3.39 26.36
N LYS A 17 -6.48 2.16 25.91
CA LYS A 17 -7.48 1.30 25.23
C LYS A 17 -8.50 0.62 26.17
N ILE A 18 -8.82 1.24 27.30
CA ILE A 18 -10.10 1.02 28.00
C ILE A 18 -10.98 2.20 27.58
N GLN A 19 -12.10 1.90 26.89
CA GLN A 19 -13.02 2.88 26.27
C GLN A 19 -12.48 3.64 25.04
N SER A 20 -12.10 2.89 24.00
CA SER A 20 -12.23 3.35 22.61
C SER A 20 -12.93 2.28 21.77
N MET A 21 -14.23 2.06 22.03
CA MET A 21 -15.09 1.29 21.11
C MET A 21 -15.27 2.10 19.83
N ALA A 22 -15.28 1.45 18.67
CA ALA A 22 -15.78 2.07 17.46
C ALA A 22 -17.28 2.43 17.66
N PRO A 23 -17.77 3.56 17.11
CA PRO A 23 -19.19 3.85 17.15
C PRO A 23 -19.94 2.74 16.40
N PRO A 24 -20.97 2.11 17.00
CA PRO A 24 -21.78 1.13 16.28
C PRO A 24 -22.48 1.80 15.09
N ALA A 25 -22.68 1.05 14.01
CA ALA A 25 -23.35 1.54 12.80
C ALA A 25 -24.71 2.17 13.14
N GLN A 26 -25.02 3.28 12.48
CA GLN A 26 -26.21 4.10 12.79
C GLN A 26 -27.51 3.36 12.47
N THR A 27 -28.01 2.61 13.45
CA THR A 27 -29.39 2.13 13.46
C THR A 27 -30.30 3.28 13.91
N HIS A 28 -31.25 3.68 13.06
CA HIS A 28 -32.24 4.70 13.38
C HIS A 28 -33.18 4.22 14.52
N ARG A 29 -32.78 4.48 15.77
CA ARG A 29 -33.69 4.47 16.92
C ARG A 29 -34.24 5.87 17.15
N SER A 30 -35.54 5.94 17.43
CA SER A 30 -36.24 7.18 17.78
C SER A 30 -35.69 7.78 19.09
N PRO A 31 -35.74 9.12 19.25
CA PRO A 31 -35.16 9.78 20.41
C PRO A 31 -35.97 9.51 21.68
N SER A 32 -35.34 8.91 22.69
CA SER A 32 -35.85 8.86 24.05
C SER A 32 -35.76 10.24 24.73
N PRO A 33 -36.71 10.63 25.60
CA PRO A 33 -36.84 12.01 26.09
C PRO A 33 -35.88 12.35 27.24
N SER A 34 -34.56 12.26 27.00
CA SER A 34 -33.53 12.61 28.00
C SER A 34 -32.13 12.88 27.39
N GLN A 35 -32.04 13.65 26.31
CA GLN A 35 -30.79 14.31 25.91
C GLN A 35 -30.71 15.73 26.51
N PRO A 36 -29.64 16.08 27.23
CA PRO A 36 -29.49 17.42 27.81
C PRO A 36 -29.02 18.46 26.78
N SER A 37 -29.38 19.72 27.00
CA SER A 37 -28.84 20.84 26.22
C SER A 37 -27.43 21.15 26.69
N GLY A 38 -26.41 20.65 25.98
CA GLY A 38 -25.01 20.69 26.40
C GLY A 38 -24.43 22.08 26.73
N LYS A 39 -25.04 23.18 26.24
CA LYS A 39 -24.65 24.54 26.63
C LYS A 39 -25.02 24.89 28.08
N GLY A 40 -26.07 24.29 28.63
CA GLY A 40 -26.45 24.45 30.04
C GLY A 40 -25.49 23.70 30.96
N GLU A 41 -25.31 22.40 30.71
CA GLU A 41 -24.50 21.53 31.57
C GLU A 41 -23.04 21.99 31.70
N VAL A 42 -22.43 22.51 30.63
CA VAL A 42 -21.05 23.04 30.70
C VAL A 42 -20.97 24.31 31.56
N SER A 43 -22.01 25.15 31.56
CA SER A 43 -22.12 26.30 32.46
C SER A 43 -22.31 25.87 33.92
N ASP A 44 -23.13 24.84 34.17
CA ASP A 44 -23.34 24.29 35.51
C ASP A 44 -22.10 23.60 36.07
N LEU A 45 -21.37 22.83 35.23
CA LEU A 45 -20.08 22.24 35.58
C LEU A 45 -19.05 23.32 35.91
N LYS A 46 -18.99 24.41 35.14
CA LYS A 46 -18.12 25.56 35.42
C LYS A 46 -18.47 26.20 36.77
N MET A 47 -19.74 26.41 37.06
CA MET A 47 -20.19 26.95 38.34
C MET A 47 -19.85 26.02 39.51
N GLN A 48 -20.11 24.72 39.39
CA GLN A 48 -19.79 23.71 40.42
C GLN A 48 -18.28 23.61 40.68
N LEU A 49 -17.46 23.62 39.62
CA LEU A 49 -16.01 23.63 39.76
C LEU A 49 -15.49 24.92 40.40
N ARG A 50 -16.06 26.08 40.05
CA ARG A 50 -15.73 27.36 40.69
C ARG A 50 -16.12 27.43 42.17
N GLN A 51 -17.13 26.67 42.62
CA GLN A 51 -17.48 26.53 44.04
C GLN A 51 -16.49 25.63 44.81
N LEU A 52 -15.89 24.63 44.15
CA LEU A 52 -14.86 23.76 44.77
C LEU A 52 -13.44 24.31 44.64
N ALA A 53 -13.21 25.29 43.75
CA ALA A 53 -11.93 25.96 43.56
C ALA A 53 -11.49 26.68 44.85
N GLY A 54 -10.29 26.35 45.34
CA GLY A 54 -9.76 26.89 46.60
C GLY A 54 -10.29 26.23 47.88
N SER A 55 -11.35 25.42 47.83
CA SER A 55 -11.82 24.67 49.00
C SER A 55 -10.83 23.55 49.39
N ARG A 56 -10.60 23.44 50.71
CA ARG A 56 -9.72 22.47 51.38
C ARG A 56 -10.45 21.62 52.44
N ALA A 57 -11.78 21.58 52.42
CA ALA A 57 -12.55 20.76 53.37
C ALA A 57 -12.37 19.26 53.07
N PRO A 58 -12.41 18.36 54.07
CA PRO A 58 -12.38 16.91 53.84
C PRO A 58 -13.55 16.49 52.94
N GLY A 59 -13.30 15.57 52.00
CA GLY A 59 -14.26 15.14 50.98
C GLY A 59 -14.38 16.06 49.74
N THR A 60 -13.78 17.26 49.74
CA THR A 60 -13.81 18.17 48.57
C THR A 60 -13.19 17.53 47.33
N ASP A 61 -12.11 16.76 47.49
CA ASP A 61 -11.35 16.22 46.36
C ASP A 61 -12.08 15.04 45.68
N ASP A 62 -12.90 14.27 46.40
CA ASP A 62 -13.80 13.28 45.79
C ASP A 62 -14.92 13.96 44.99
N ALA A 63 -15.47 15.08 45.48
CA ALA A 63 -16.40 15.90 44.70
C ALA A 63 -15.74 16.48 43.44
N LYS A 64 -14.49 16.98 43.53
CA LYS A 64 -13.71 17.41 42.35
C LYS A 64 -13.51 16.25 41.36
N ARG A 65 -13.26 15.02 41.83
CA ARG A 65 -13.07 13.83 40.97
C ARG A 65 -14.32 13.51 40.16
N GLU A 66 -15.50 13.58 40.74
CA GLU A 66 -16.75 13.37 39.99
C GLU A 66 -17.03 14.50 38.98
N LEU A 67 -16.69 15.75 39.29
CA LEU A 67 -16.78 16.84 38.30
C LEU A 67 -15.76 16.70 37.17
N PHE A 68 -14.51 16.31 37.48
CA PHE A 68 -13.47 16.06 36.48
C PHE A 68 -13.86 14.88 35.56
N LYS A 69 -14.44 13.80 36.10
CA LYS A 69 -15.02 12.70 35.31
C LYS A 69 -16.13 13.20 34.36
N LYS A 70 -17.03 14.08 34.83
CA LYS A 70 -18.09 14.66 33.97
C LYS A 70 -17.50 15.50 32.84
N VAL A 71 -16.56 16.41 33.15
CA VAL A 71 -15.88 17.24 32.13
C VAL A 71 -15.13 16.37 31.10
N ILE A 72 -14.44 15.31 31.54
CA ILE A 72 -13.77 14.37 30.63
C ILE A 72 -14.78 13.55 29.83
N SER A 73 -15.93 13.18 30.40
CA SER A 73 -17.02 12.51 29.67
C SER A 73 -17.56 13.40 28.54
N CYS A 74 -17.87 14.67 28.83
CA CYS A 74 -18.27 15.65 27.83
C CYS A 74 -17.21 15.80 26.72
N MET A 75 -15.93 15.89 27.08
CA MET A 75 -14.81 15.96 26.14
C MET A 75 -14.71 14.71 25.25
N THR A 76 -14.87 13.50 25.81
CA THR A 76 -14.86 12.23 25.07
C THR A 76 -16.07 12.08 24.14
N ILE A 77 -17.20 12.70 24.46
CA ILE A 77 -18.39 12.79 23.60
C ILE A 77 -18.21 13.85 22.48
N GLY A 78 -17.18 14.71 22.57
CA GLY A 78 -16.92 15.78 21.59
C GLY A 78 -17.62 17.11 21.91
N ILE A 79 -18.14 17.29 23.13
CA ILE A 79 -18.70 18.56 23.59
C ILE A 79 -17.56 19.50 23.98
N ASP A 80 -17.57 20.74 23.49
CA ASP A 80 -16.57 21.72 23.88
C ASP A 80 -16.71 22.14 25.36
N VAL A 81 -15.69 21.80 26.14
CA VAL A 81 -15.51 22.18 27.54
C VAL A 81 -14.32 23.15 27.74
N SER A 82 -13.85 23.82 26.68
CA SER A 82 -12.81 24.86 26.72
C SER A 82 -13.13 25.96 27.74
N SER A 83 -14.41 26.34 27.86
CA SER A 83 -14.86 27.41 28.75
C SER A 83 -14.61 27.14 30.24
N VAL A 84 -14.31 25.90 30.63
CA VAL A 84 -14.10 25.44 32.01
C VAL A 84 -12.60 25.46 32.40
N PHE A 85 -11.71 25.87 31.49
CA PHE A 85 -10.26 25.66 31.61
C PHE A 85 -9.65 26.28 32.88
N SER A 86 -9.98 27.54 33.19
CA SER A 86 -9.47 28.23 34.36
C SER A 86 -9.88 27.53 35.67
N GLU A 87 -11.12 27.07 35.75
CA GLU A 87 -11.65 26.33 36.89
C GLU A 87 -10.99 24.95 37.05
N MET A 88 -10.71 24.24 35.95
CA MET A 88 -9.96 22.97 35.97
C MET A 88 -8.53 23.17 36.51
N VAL A 89 -7.83 24.21 36.08
CA VAL A 89 -6.46 24.54 36.55
C VAL A 89 -6.44 25.03 38.00
N MET A 90 -7.46 25.79 38.44
CA MET A 90 -7.59 26.17 39.86
C MET A 90 -7.88 24.96 40.75
N CYS A 91 -8.70 24.01 40.31
CA CYS A 91 -9.02 22.80 41.07
C CYS A 91 -7.88 21.77 41.13
N SER A 92 -6.89 21.83 40.22
CA SER A 92 -5.72 20.93 40.25
C SER A 92 -4.62 21.30 41.26
N ALA A 93 -4.79 22.37 42.02
CA ALA A 93 -3.90 22.75 43.13
C ALA A 93 -4.12 21.89 44.40
N THR A 94 -3.97 20.58 44.23
CA THR A 94 -4.04 19.52 45.27
C THR A 94 -2.80 18.61 45.16
N SER A 95 -2.52 17.80 46.17
CA SER A 95 -1.53 16.71 46.10
C SER A 95 -2.10 15.42 45.49
N ASP A 96 -3.39 15.36 45.17
CA ASP A 96 -3.99 14.16 44.57
C ASP A 96 -3.52 13.91 43.12
N ILE A 97 -2.69 12.87 42.96
CA ILE A 97 -2.19 12.36 41.69
C ILE A 97 -3.33 12.04 40.70
N VAL A 98 -4.51 11.59 41.17
CA VAL A 98 -5.64 11.25 40.27
C VAL A 98 -6.27 12.51 39.67
N LEU A 99 -6.54 13.53 40.49
CA LEU A 99 -6.97 14.85 40.01
C LEU A 99 -5.92 15.50 39.10
N LYS A 100 -4.62 15.42 39.42
CA LYS A 100 -3.56 15.91 38.51
C LYS A 100 -3.57 15.17 37.17
N LYS A 101 -3.68 13.83 37.14
CA LYS A 101 -3.80 13.03 35.90
C LYS A 101 -4.99 13.46 35.04
N MET A 102 -6.15 13.63 35.64
CA MET A 102 -7.38 14.07 34.95
C MET A 102 -7.24 15.50 34.41
N CYS A 103 -6.70 16.43 35.20
CA CYS A 103 -6.41 17.79 34.74
C CYS A 103 -5.43 17.80 33.56
N TYR A 104 -4.30 17.09 33.67
CA TYR A 104 -3.28 17.05 32.61
C TYR A 104 -3.81 16.46 31.29
N LEU A 105 -4.70 15.45 31.36
CA LEU A 105 -5.35 14.90 30.17
C LEU A 105 -6.25 15.94 29.48
N TYR A 106 -7.10 16.63 30.23
CA TYR A 106 -7.96 17.70 29.73
C TYR A 106 -7.13 18.86 29.15
N VAL A 107 -6.16 19.35 29.92
CA VAL A 107 -5.31 20.49 29.54
C VAL A 107 -4.45 20.17 28.31
N GLY A 108 -3.88 18.97 28.22
CA GLY A 108 -3.08 18.53 27.08
C GLY A 108 -3.86 18.38 25.76
N ASN A 109 -5.20 18.31 25.84
CA ASN A 109 -6.07 18.38 24.67
C ASN A 109 -6.30 19.85 24.24
N TYR A 110 -6.76 20.70 25.17
CA TYR A 110 -7.16 22.08 24.86
C TYR A 110 -6.01 23.07 24.62
N ALA A 111 -4.83 22.84 25.21
CA ALA A 111 -3.67 23.72 25.08
C ALA A 111 -3.11 23.77 23.64
N LYS A 112 -3.25 22.71 22.84
CA LYS A 112 -2.77 22.68 21.44
C LYS A 112 -3.47 23.69 20.54
N HIS A 113 -4.73 23.98 20.84
CA HIS A 113 -5.57 24.86 20.03
C HIS A 113 -5.60 26.32 20.55
N ASN A 114 -5.00 26.59 21.71
CA ASN A 114 -5.09 27.88 22.40
C ASN A 114 -3.75 28.27 23.06
N PRO A 115 -2.93 29.16 22.44
CA PRO A 115 -1.58 29.45 22.93
C PRO A 115 -1.55 30.13 24.31
N ASP A 116 -2.52 31.00 24.63
CA ASP A 116 -2.60 31.65 25.95
C ASP A 116 -2.89 30.63 27.07
N LEU A 117 -3.74 29.64 26.78
CA LEU A 117 -4.01 28.54 27.69
C LEU A 117 -2.80 27.60 27.82
N ALA A 118 -2.01 27.43 26.76
CA ALA A 118 -0.73 26.72 26.81
C ALA A 118 0.31 27.46 27.68
N LEU A 119 0.38 28.79 27.64
CA LEU A 119 1.29 29.55 28.52
C LEU A 119 0.92 29.36 30.00
N LEU A 120 -0.38 29.44 30.34
CA LEU A 120 -0.86 29.16 31.70
C LEU A 120 -0.58 27.71 32.12
N THR A 121 -0.76 26.76 31.19
CA THR A 121 -0.41 25.34 31.38
C THR A 121 1.06 25.15 31.73
N ILE A 122 1.97 25.77 30.99
CA ILE A 122 3.41 25.57 31.17
C ILE A 122 3.87 26.08 32.53
N ASN A 123 3.42 27.27 32.95
CA ASN A 123 3.72 27.81 34.28
C ASN A 123 3.21 26.90 35.41
N PHE A 124 2.01 26.32 35.24
CA PHE A 124 1.44 25.34 36.15
C PHE A 124 2.26 24.04 36.21
N LEU A 125 2.57 23.44 35.06
CA LEU A 125 3.35 22.21 34.97
C LEU A 125 4.80 22.38 35.43
N GLN A 126 5.44 23.51 35.15
CA GLN A 126 6.81 23.80 35.60
C GLN A 126 6.93 23.86 37.13
N ARG A 127 5.90 24.37 37.83
CA ARG A 127 5.83 24.33 39.29
C ARG A 127 5.70 22.89 39.77
N ASP A 128 4.80 22.12 39.16
CA ASP A 128 4.55 20.73 39.54
C ASP A 128 5.71 19.77 39.13
N CYS A 129 6.59 20.18 38.21
CA CYS A 129 7.90 19.53 37.97
C CYS A 129 8.88 19.70 39.14
N LYS A 130 8.56 20.53 40.14
CA LYS A 130 9.35 20.77 41.37
C LYS A 130 8.60 20.35 42.65
N ASP A 131 7.56 19.54 42.51
CA ASP A 131 6.80 18.95 43.62
C ASP A 131 7.68 17.96 44.42
N GLU A 132 7.37 17.73 45.69
CA GLU A 132 8.13 16.79 46.54
C GLU A 132 7.94 15.34 46.09
N ASP A 133 6.74 15.01 45.56
CA ASP A 133 6.43 13.66 45.06
C ASP A 133 7.06 13.43 43.66
N PRO A 134 7.99 12.47 43.50
CA PRO A 134 8.55 12.11 42.20
C PRO A 134 7.49 11.61 41.20
N MET A 135 6.37 11.05 41.66
CA MET A 135 5.27 10.64 40.79
C MET A 135 4.57 11.86 40.18
N ILE A 136 4.43 12.95 40.94
CA ILE A 136 3.94 14.23 40.42
C ILE A 136 4.97 14.87 39.50
N ARG A 137 6.25 14.97 39.89
CA ARG A 137 7.31 15.55 39.04
C ARG A 137 7.40 14.87 37.68
N GLY A 138 7.49 13.54 37.67
CA GLY A 138 7.55 12.74 36.44
C GLY A 138 6.28 12.85 35.61
N LEU A 139 5.09 12.88 36.22
CA LEU A 139 3.83 13.05 35.50
C LEU A 139 3.71 14.47 34.89
N ALA A 140 4.11 15.51 35.63
CA ALA A 140 4.10 16.89 35.15
C ALA A 140 5.06 17.07 33.97
N LEU A 141 6.30 16.56 34.09
CA LEU A 141 7.31 16.60 33.03
C LEU A 141 6.85 15.84 31.78
N ARG A 142 6.21 14.67 31.95
CA ARG A 142 5.65 13.89 30.83
C ARG A 142 4.58 14.68 30.07
N SER A 143 3.67 15.33 30.79
CA SER A 143 2.60 16.13 30.21
C SER A 143 3.17 17.36 29.48
N LEU A 144 4.09 18.06 30.12
CA LEU A 144 4.78 19.25 29.60
C LEU A 144 5.47 18.96 28.25
N CYS A 145 6.25 17.87 28.17
CA CYS A 145 6.91 17.43 26.94
C CYS A 145 5.94 16.88 25.86
N SER A 146 4.65 16.73 26.18
CA SER A 146 3.63 16.19 25.25
C SER A 146 2.71 17.27 24.66
N LEU A 147 2.86 18.55 25.06
CA LEU A 147 2.09 19.67 24.53
C LEU A 147 2.42 20.01 23.07
N ARG A 148 3.68 19.83 22.66
CA ARG A 148 4.20 20.11 21.29
C ARG A 148 3.98 21.54 20.77
N VAL A 149 4.00 22.55 21.65
CA VAL A 149 3.91 23.97 21.25
C VAL A 149 5.31 24.51 20.94
N THR A 150 5.60 24.72 19.65
CA THR A 150 6.92 25.15 19.13
C THR A 150 7.43 26.46 19.75
N ASN A 151 6.54 27.42 19.95
CA ASN A 151 6.90 28.77 20.40
C ASN A 151 7.24 28.85 21.90
N LEU A 152 7.16 27.73 22.63
CA LEU A 152 7.34 27.64 24.08
C LEU A 152 8.40 26.58 24.47
N VAL A 153 9.27 26.21 23.54
CA VAL A 153 10.30 25.16 23.71
C VAL A 153 11.35 25.50 24.76
N GLU A 154 11.75 26.76 24.91
CA GLU A 154 12.73 27.20 25.92
C GLU A 154 12.30 26.83 27.36
N TYR A 155 10.99 26.87 27.62
CA TYR A 155 10.40 26.47 28.91
C TYR A 155 10.52 24.97 29.22
N LEU A 156 10.93 24.13 28.26
CA LEU A 156 11.18 22.70 28.45
C LEU A 156 12.60 22.41 28.96
N VAL A 157 13.58 23.23 28.56
CA VAL A 157 15.02 22.96 28.76
C VAL A 157 15.38 22.87 30.25
N GLY A 158 14.96 23.85 31.06
CA GLY A 158 15.18 23.85 32.50
C GLY A 158 14.60 22.61 33.22
N PRO A 159 13.28 22.34 33.09
CA PRO A 159 12.65 21.14 33.65
C PRO A 159 13.30 19.82 33.21
N LEU A 160 13.67 19.67 31.94
CA LEU A 160 14.37 18.48 31.43
C LEU A 160 15.77 18.34 32.06
N GLY A 161 16.55 19.43 32.11
CA GLY A 161 17.88 19.43 32.73
C GLY A 161 17.87 19.07 34.21
N SER A 162 16.82 19.47 34.95
CA SER A 162 16.58 18.97 36.32
C SER A 162 16.09 17.52 36.35
N GLY A 163 15.18 17.12 35.45
CA GLY A 163 14.59 15.78 35.43
C GLY A 163 15.59 14.67 35.10
N LEU A 164 16.59 14.94 34.25
CA LEU A 164 17.71 14.03 33.97
C LEU A 164 18.63 13.83 35.19
N LYS A 165 18.61 14.76 36.15
CA LYS A 165 19.45 14.78 37.36
C LYS A 165 18.66 14.49 38.64
N ASP A 166 17.39 14.08 38.52
CA ASP A 166 16.52 13.74 39.64
C ASP A 166 17.02 12.47 40.37
N SER A 167 16.78 12.39 41.69
CA SER A 167 17.16 11.22 42.49
C SER A 167 16.34 9.96 42.12
N ASN A 168 15.11 10.12 41.64
CA ASN A 168 14.20 9.02 41.34
C ASN A 168 14.30 8.55 39.87
N GLY A 169 14.49 7.25 39.67
CA GLY A 169 14.60 6.62 38.34
C GLY A 169 13.37 6.84 37.45
N TYR A 170 12.16 6.95 38.01
CA TYR A 170 10.95 7.28 37.24
C TYR A 170 11.03 8.65 36.57
N VAL A 171 11.57 9.66 37.27
CA VAL A 171 11.69 11.02 36.72
C VAL A 171 12.75 11.06 35.62
N ARG A 172 13.91 10.41 35.82
CA ARG A 172 14.95 10.26 34.78
C ARG A 172 14.46 9.47 33.56
N THR A 173 13.67 8.42 33.78
CA THR A 173 13.00 7.60 32.75
C THR A 173 12.01 8.41 31.92
N VAL A 174 11.30 9.38 32.52
CA VAL A 174 10.46 10.33 31.79
C VAL A 174 11.31 11.38 31.07
N ALA A 175 12.33 11.93 31.73
CA ALA A 175 13.16 13.01 31.20
C ALA A 175 13.92 12.59 29.94
N SER A 176 14.43 11.36 29.87
CA SER A 176 15.12 10.83 28.68
C SER A 176 14.22 10.75 27.43
N ILE A 177 12.99 10.26 27.58
CA ILE A 177 11.97 10.31 26.51
C ILE A 177 11.47 11.75 26.27
N GLY A 178 11.56 12.62 27.28
CA GLY A 178 11.31 14.05 27.17
C GLY A 178 12.33 14.78 26.28
N VAL A 179 13.62 14.41 26.36
CA VAL A 179 14.68 14.90 25.46
C VAL A 179 14.42 14.46 24.02
N LEU A 180 14.06 13.20 23.79
CA LEU A 180 13.66 12.75 22.44
C LEU A 180 12.46 13.55 21.89
N LYS A 181 11.45 13.79 22.73
CA LYS A 181 10.30 14.63 22.36
C LYS A 181 10.68 16.10 22.09
N LEU A 182 11.63 16.66 22.85
CA LEU A 182 12.20 17.98 22.60
C LEU A 182 12.90 18.02 21.23
N TYR A 183 13.76 17.04 20.93
CA TYR A 183 14.50 16.95 19.67
C TYR A 183 13.58 16.94 18.43
N HIS A 184 12.46 16.20 18.48
CA HIS A 184 11.46 16.22 17.39
C HIS A 184 10.68 17.55 17.25
N ILE A 185 10.72 18.45 18.24
CA ILE A 185 10.09 19.78 18.18
C ILE A 185 11.13 20.84 17.78
N SER A 186 12.34 20.75 18.32
CA SER A 186 13.49 21.61 18.01
C SER A 186 14.79 20.83 18.21
N ALA A 187 15.44 20.44 17.11
CA ALA A 187 16.72 19.74 17.15
C ALA A 187 17.83 20.63 17.71
N SER A 188 17.92 21.90 17.26
CA SER A 188 18.94 22.86 17.73
C SER A 188 18.91 23.01 19.25
N THR A 189 17.76 23.35 19.83
CA THR A 189 17.62 23.53 21.29
C THR A 189 17.93 22.27 22.10
N CYS A 190 17.89 21.08 21.49
CA CYS A 190 18.32 19.84 22.13
C CYS A 190 19.85 19.67 22.12
N MET A 191 20.51 20.09 21.03
CA MET A 191 21.97 20.06 20.88
C MET A 191 22.63 21.18 21.68
N ASP A 192 22.11 22.41 21.60
CA ASP A 192 22.59 23.61 22.31
C ASP A 192 22.60 23.43 23.84
N ALA A 193 21.75 22.55 24.36
CA ALA A 193 21.62 22.23 25.78
C ALA A 193 22.46 21.03 26.24
N ASP A 194 23.24 20.40 25.35
CA ASP A 194 24.04 19.19 25.57
C ASP A 194 23.28 18.04 26.28
N PHE A 195 22.03 17.83 25.89
CA PHE A 195 21.27 16.67 26.34
C PHE A 195 21.81 15.34 25.80
N PRO A 196 22.34 15.21 24.57
CA PRO A 196 22.90 13.95 24.10
C PRO A 196 24.07 13.42 24.94
N ALA A 197 25.06 14.25 25.34
CA ALA A 197 26.13 13.79 26.23
C ALA A 197 25.59 13.45 27.63
N THR A 198 24.60 14.23 28.13
CA THR A 198 23.92 13.91 29.40
C THR A 198 23.21 12.55 29.36
N LEU A 199 22.55 12.21 28.24
CA LEU A 199 21.93 10.88 28.04
C LEU A 199 22.99 9.78 27.92
N LYS A 200 24.09 10.01 27.21
CA LYS A 200 25.20 9.06 27.07
C LYS A 200 25.84 8.73 28.43
N HIS A 201 26.03 9.74 29.28
CA HIS A 201 26.48 9.56 30.66
C HIS A 201 25.48 8.73 31.50
N LEU A 202 24.17 9.00 31.43
CA LEU A 202 23.16 8.22 32.14
C LEU A 202 23.10 6.77 31.66
N MET A 203 23.16 6.52 30.35
CA MET A 203 23.13 5.17 29.77
C MET A 203 24.27 4.27 30.29
N LEU A 204 25.45 4.84 30.56
CA LEU A 204 26.61 4.11 31.08
C LEU A 204 26.57 3.94 32.61
N ASN A 205 26.12 4.97 33.34
CA ASN A 205 26.33 5.08 34.79
C ASN A 205 25.07 4.89 35.65
N ASP A 206 23.87 4.80 35.08
CA ASP A 206 22.65 4.59 35.86
C ASP A 206 22.47 3.12 36.29
N ARG A 207 21.95 2.96 37.51
CA ARG A 207 21.61 1.66 38.10
C ARG A 207 20.28 1.15 37.55
N ASP A 208 19.36 2.04 37.22
CA ASP A 208 18.02 1.67 36.73
C ASP A 208 18.06 1.27 35.25
N ALA A 209 17.86 -0.02 34.98
CA ALA A 209 17.83 -0.57 33.62
C ALA A 209 16.74 0.05 32.73
N GLN A 210 15.65 0.60 33.31
CA GLN A 210 14.62 1.31 32.53
C GLN A 210 15.10 2.71 32.11
N VAL A 211 15.91 3.39 32.94
CA VAL A 211 16.56 4.65 32.52
C VAL A 211 17.57 4.38 31.41
N VAL A 212 18.44 3.37 31.58
CA VAL A 212 19.45 2.98 30.58
C VAL A 212 18.80 2.66 29.23
N ALA A 213 17.71 1.86 29.23
CA ALA A 213 16.99 1.53 28.00
C ALA A 213 16.35 2.75 27.32
N ASN A 214 15.70 3.63 28.07
CA ASN A 214 15.11 4.84 27.49
C ASN A 214 16.17 5.83 26.97
N CYS A 215 17.33 5.93 27.64
CA CYS A 215 18.47 6.70 27.14
C CYS A 215 19.01 6.09 25.84
N LEU A 216 19.16 4.75 25.76
CA LEU A 216 19.59 4.07 24.53
C LEU A 216 18.64 4.34 23.36
N CYS A 217 17.32 4.14 23.55
CA CYS A 217 16.32 4.42 22.51
C CYS A 217 16.37 5.88 22.02
N ALA A 218 16.49 6.84 22.95
CA ALA A 218 16.59 8.26 22.61
C ALA A 218 17.88 8.56 21.82
N LEU A 219 19.03 8.03 22.24
CA LEU A 219 20.31 8.22 21.57
C LEU A 219 20.35 7.57 20.18
N GLN A 220 19.79 6.36 20.02
CA GLN A 220 19.67 5.68 18.73
C GLN A 220 18.89 6.52 17.71
N GLU A 221 17.78 7.15 18.12
CA GLU A 221 16.94 7.95 17.22
C GLU A 221 17.53 9.34 16.95
N ILE A 222 18.08 10.02 17.97
CA ILE A 222 18.76 11.32 17.80
C ILE A 222 19.96 11.18 16.86
N TRP A 223 20.92 10.29 17.17
CA TRP A 223 22.11 10.11 16.32
C TRP A 223 21.79 9.40 15.00
N GLY A 224 20.74 8.57 14.95
CA GLY A 224 20.24 7.99 13.70
C GLY A 224 19.79 9.06 12.69
N LEU A 225 19.26 10.18 13.19
CA LEU A 225 18.83 11.32 12.38
C LEU A 225 19.95 12.34 12.15
N GLU A 226 20.75 12.70 13.16
CA GLU A 226 21.85 13.68 13.02
C GLU A 226 23.07 13.16 12.24
N ALA A 227 23.31 11.84 12.19
CA ALA A 227 24.39 11.26 11.38
C ALA A 227 24.21 11.47 9.86
N THR A 228 23.08 12.03 9.41
CA THR A 228 22.87 12.48 8.02
C THR A 228 23.30 13.94 7.78
N LYS A 229 23.67 14.67 8.84
CA LYS A 229 23.96 16.11 8.81
C LYS A 229 25.35 16.49 9.32
N SER A 230 25.94 15.68 10.22
CA SER A 230 27.27 15.93 10.81
C SER A 230 28.11 14.65 10.93
N GLU A 231 29.39 14.76 10.62
CA GLU A 231 30.39 13.69 10.80
C GLU A 231 30.64 13.39 12.29
N GLU A 232 30.52 14.40 13.17
CA GLU A 232 30.61 14.21 14.63
C GLU A 232 29.45 13.33 15.15
N ALA A 233 28.24 13.52 14.61
CA ALA A 233 27.09 12.69 14.93
C ALA A 233 27.23 11.26 14.38
N ALA A 234 27.97 11.06 13.29
CA ALA A 234 28.30 9.73 12.78
C ALA A 234 29.30 9.00 13.70
N THR A 235 30.37 9.65 14.16
CA THR A 235 31.34 9.02 15.09
C THR A 235 30.74 8.76 16.49
N GLU A 236 29.81 9.60 16.98
CA GLU A 236 29.01 9.31 18.17
C GLU A 236 28.09 8.09 17.97
N ARG A 237 27.47 7.94 16.79
CA ARG A 237 26.69 6.75 16.43
C ARG A 237 27.56 5.48 16.36
N GLU A 238 28.77 5.55 15.81
CA GLU A 238 29.74 4.45 15.81
C GLU A 238 30.18 4.10 17.25
N THR A 239 30.31 5.10 18.12
CA THR A 239 30.62 4.89 19.54
C THR A 239 29.53 4.09 20.26
N LEU A 240 28.25 4.21 19.84
CA LEU A 240 27.17 3.35 20.32
C LEU A 240 27.23 1.89 19.82
N LEU A 241 28.02 1.62 18.79
CA LEU A 241 28.28 0.28 18.25
C LEU A 241 29.65 -0.26 18.71
N SER A 242 30.20 0.26 19.79
CA SER A 242 31.48 -0.19 20.33
C SER A 242 31.36 -1.46 21.19
N LYS A 243 32.29 -2.40 21.00
CA LYS A 243 32.38 -3.69 21.75
C LYS A 243 32.17 -3.56 23.26
N PRO A 244 32.76 -2.56 23.98
CA PRO A 244 32.54 -2.41 25.42
C PRO A 244 31.10 -2.07 25.80
N LEU A 245 30.39 -1.27 25.01
CA LEU A 245 28.99 -0.93 25.26
C LEU A 245 28.06 -2.12 24.93
N ILE A 246 28.33 -2.82 23.83
CA ILE A 246 27.58 -4.03 23.45
C ILE A 246 27.69 -5.08 24.56
N TYR A 247 28.90 -5.41 25.02
CA TYR A 247 29.09 -6.34 26.15
C TYR A 247 28.52 -5.80 27.47
N TYR A 248 28.55 -4.49 27.74
CA TYR A 248 27.90 -3.92 28.94
C TYR A 248 26.38 -4.15 28.93
N LEU A 249 25.71 -3.86 27.81
CA LEU A 249 24.26 -4.05 27.66
C LEU A 249 23.88 -5.54 27.68
N LEU A 250 24.69 -6.40 27.05
CA LEU A 250 24.47 -7.85 27.02
C LEU A 250 24.70 -8.52 28.39
N ASN A 251 25.72 -8.12 29.15
CA ASN A 251 25.90 -8.62 30.51
C ASN A 251 24.74 -8.22 31.44
N ARG A 252 24.13 -7.04 31.21
CA ARG A 252 22.92 -6.58 31.90
C ARG A 252 21.61 -7.09 31.28
N PHE A 253 21.64 -7.95 30.24
CA PHE A 253 20.44 -8.33 29.47
C PHE A 253 19.31 -8.98 30.30
N LYS A 254 19.66 -9.60 31.44
CA LYS A 254 18.71 -10.21 32.38
C LYS A 254 17.99 -9.20 33.29
N GLU A 255 18.43 -7.93 33.35
CA GLU A 255 17.81 -6.85 34.14
C GLU A 255 16.76 -6.05 33.35
N PHE A 256 16.85 -6.02 32.02
CA PHE A 256 15.97 -5.22 31.18
C PHE A 256 14.58 -5.83 31.02
N SER A 257 13.55 -4.98 30.94
CA SER A 257 12.19 -5.40 30.53
C SER A 257 12.17 -5.94 29.09
N GLU A 258 11.18 -6.76 28.75
CA GLU A 258 11.03 -7.38 27.41
C GLU A 258 11.18 -6.37 26.24
N TRP A 259 10.56 -5.20 26.37
CA TRP A 259 10.61 -4.13 25.36
C TRP A 259 12.00 -3.51 25.22
N ALA A 260 12.74 -3.42 26.33
CA ALA A 260 14.13 -2.96 26.35
C ALA A 260 15.09 -4.03 25.82
N GLN A 261 14.83 -5.31 26.11
CA GLN A 261 15.56 -6.44 25.51
C GLN A 261 15.45 -6.41 23.98
N CYS A 262 14.27 -6.15 23.42
CA CYS A 262 14.12 -5.95 21.96
C CYS A 262 14.93 -4.77 21.42
N ALA A 263 14.93 -3.61 22.09
CA ALA A 263 15.70 -2.43 21.65
C ALA A 263 17.22 -2.63 21.73
N VAL A 264 17.69 -3.38 22.74
CA VAL A 264 19.10 -3.81 22.84
C VAL A 264 19.43 -4.80 21.72
N LEU A 265 18.59 -5.80 21.45
CA LEU A 265 18.81 -6.72 20.31
C LEU A 265 18.84 -5.99 18.96
N GLU A 266 18.05 -4.92 18.78
CA GLU A 266 18.09 -4.09 17.57
C GLU A 266 19.37 -3.24 17.45
N LEU A 267 19.98 -2.83 18.58
CA LEU A 267 21.34 -2.26 18.58
C LEU A 267 22.36 -3.32 18.16
N VAL A 268 22.28 -4.49 18.78
CA VAL A 268 23.24 -5.58 18.58
C VAL A 268 23.17 -6.14 17.16
N SER A 269 22.01 -6.15 16.50
CA SER A 269 21.89 -6.49 15.07
C SER A 269 22.50 -5.44 14.11
N LYS A 270 22.94 -4.29 14.63
CA LYS A 270 23.67 -3.26 13.85
C LYS A 270 25.18 -3.28 14.16
N TYR A 271 25.61 -4.12 15.10
CA TYR A 271 27.02 -4.37 15.41
C TYR A 271 27.56 -5.49 14.50
N VAL A 272 28.84 -5.39 14.13
CA VAL A 272 29.56 -6.41 13.36
C VAL A 272 30.74 -6.88 14.21
N PRO A 273 30.67 -8.09 14.81
CA PRO A 273 31.79 -8.72 15.50
C PRO A 273 33.03 -8.86 14.61
N SER A 274 34.21 -8.72 15.20
CA SER A 274 35.49 -8.91 14.48
C SER A 274 35.94 -10.37 14.47
N ASP A 275 35.61 -11.11 15.53
CA ASP A 275 36.15 -12.45 15.82
C ASP A 275 35.02 -13.49 15.86
N SER A 276 35.31 -14.74 15.48
CA SER A 276 34.37 -15.87 15.64
C SER A 276 33.97 -16.09 17.10
N ASP A 277 34.93 -15.88 18.01
CA ASP A 277 34.78 -16.19 19.43
C ASP A 277 33.81 -15.21 20.11
N GLU A 278 33.78 -13.96 19.64
CA GLU A 278 32.80 -12.95 20.02
C GLU A 278 31.37 -13.32 19.56
N ILE A 279 31.22 -13.91 18.37
CA ILE A 279 29.93 -14.42 17.90
C ILE A 279 29.45 -15.55 18.83
N PHE A 280 30.34 -16.49 19.20
CA PHE A 280 30.00 -17.56 20.14
C PHE A 280 29.63 -17.04 21.54
N ASP A 281 30.41 -16.10 22.11
CA ASP A 281 30.08 -15.44 23.38
C ASP A 281 28.67 -14.83 23.35
N MET A 282 28.37 -14.04 22.32
CA MET A 282 27.09 -13.35 22.15
C MET A 282 25.93 -14.33 21.97
N MET A 283 26.12 -15.43 21.23
CA MET A 283 25.10 -16.48 21.07
C MET A 283 24.87 -17.25 22.38
N ASN A 284 25.93 -17.69 23.06
CA ASN A 284 25.84 -18.44 24.32
C ASN A 284 25.10 -17.65 25.42
N LEU A 285 25.32 -16.33 25.48
CA LEU A 285 24.66 -15.44 26.44
C LEU A 285 23.16 -15.22 26.15
N LEU A 286 22.74 -15.45 24.90
CA LEU A 286 21.37 -15.22 24.41
C LEU A 286 20.58 -16.50 24.11
N GLU A 287 21.17 -17.70 24.14
CA GLU A 287 20.47 -18.98 23.91
C GLU A 287 19.24 -19.15 24.83
N ASP A 288 19.36 -18.74 26.11
CA ASP A 288 18.26 -18.62 27.10
C ASP A 288 17.02 -17.85 26.58
N ARG A 289 17.19 -16.98 25.58
CA ARG A 289 16.13 -16.10 25.05
C ARG A 289 15.32 -16.71 23.94
N LEU A 290 15.77 -17.82 23.34
CA LEU A 290 14.94 -18.58 22.41
C LEU A 290 13.71 -19.19 23.12
N GLN A 291 13.80 -19.47 24.42
CA GLN A 291 12.71 -20.05 25.21
C GLN A 291 11.80 -18.98 25.89
N HIS A 292 11.89 -17.71 25.47
CA HIS A 292 11.18 -16.60 26.11
C HIS A 292 9.69 -16.54 25.72
N ALA A 293 8.80 -16.29 26.69
CA ALA A 293 7.34 -16.30 26.47
C ALA A 293 6.85 -15.19 25.51
N ASN A 294 7.47 -14.01 25.53
CA ASN A 294 7.18 -12.95 24.56
C ASN A 294 7.92 -13.22 23.25
N GLY A 295 7.16 -13.60 22.21
CA GLY A 295 7.68 -13.92 20.88
C GLY A 295 8.41 -12.78 20.16
N ALA A 296 8.25 -11.52 20.55
CA ALA A 296 9.04 -10.42 19.99
C ALA A 296 10.53 -10.52 20.39
N VAL A 297 10.81 -10.97 21.63
CA VAL A 297 12.19 -11.20 22.11
C VAL A 297 12.80 -12.40 21.38
N VAL A 298 12.01 -13.46 21.17
CA VAL A 298 12.43 -14.66 20.43
C VAL A 298 12.73 -14.30 18.97
N LEU A 299 11.83 -13.62 18.25
CA LEU A 299 12.06 -13.21 16.85
C LEU A 299 13.25 -12.24 16.70
N ALA A 300 13.48 -11.35 17.67
CA ALA A 300 14.66 -10.48 17.68
C ALA A 300 15.97 -11.26 17.93
N THR A 301 15.93 -12.28 18.80
CA THR A 301 17.08 -13.17 19.04
C THR A 301 17.37 -14.03 17.80
N ILE A 302 16.33 -14.56 17.16
CA ILE A 302 16.43 -15.32 15.90
C ILE A 302 16.98 -14.45 14.77
N LYS A 303 16.55 -13.18 14.63
CA LYS A 303 17.15 -12.24 13.67
C LYS A 303 18.65 -12.15 13.85
N LEU A 304 19.09 -11.89 15.08
CA LEU A 304 20.50 -11.74 15.41
C LEU A 304 21.28 -13.03 15.12
N PHE A 305 20.77 -14.20 15.52
CA PHE A 305 21.44 -15.48 15.31
C PHE A 305 21.57 -15.82 13.82
N LEU A 306 20.52 -15.60 13.02
CA LEU A 306 20.58 -15.79 11.57
C LEU A 306 21.62 -14.85 10.94
N GLN A 307 21.60 -13.56 11.30
CA GLN A 307 22.51 -12.55 10.76
C GLN A 307 23.98 -12.80 11.13
N LEU A 308 24.28 -13.16 12.38
CA LEU A 308 25.63 -13.46 12.86
C LEU A 308 26.23 -14.73 12.25
N THR A 309 25.39 -15.67 11.79
CA THR A 309 25.84 -16.96 11.26
C THR A 309 25.85 -17.05 9.73
N LEU A 310 25.50 -15.98 9.00
CA LEU A 310 25.48 -15.96 7.52
C LEU A 310 26.81 -16.39 6.87
N SER A 311 27.95 -16.13 7.54
CA SER A 311 29.29 -16.49 7.08
C SER A 311 29.72 -17.93 7.46
N MET A 312 28.93 -18.66 8.25
CA MET A 312 29.31 -19.92 8.91
C MET A 312 28.27 -21.02 8.67
N ALA A 313 28.28 -21.61 7.48
CA ALA A 313 27.24 -22.52 6.98
C ALA A 313 26.82 -23.63 7.98
N ASP A 314 27.77 -24.37 8.57
CA ASP A 314 27.49 -25.48 9.50
C ASP A 314 26.75 -25.00 10.77
N ILE A 315 27.10 -23.80 11.25
CA ILE A 315 26.52 -23.18 12.44
C ILE A 315 25.16 -22.56 12.09
N HIS A 316 25.03 -21.99 10.90
CA HIS A 316 23.76 -21.48 10.37
C HIS A 316 22.70 -22.59 10.29
N GLN A 317 23.06 -23.79 9.79
CA GLN A 317 22.15 -24.95 9.80
C GLN A 317 21.76 -25.35 11.24
N GLN A 318 22.71 -25.39 12.18
CA GLN A 318 22.41 -25.66 13.58
C GLN A 318 21.48 -24.62 14.23
N VAL A 319 21.56 -23.34 13.83
CA VAL A 319 20.59 -22.31 14.24
C VAL A 319 19.20 -22.65 13.70
N TYR A 320 19.08 -23.00 12.40
CA TYR A 320 17.82 -23.42 11.80
C TYR A 320 17.17 -24.62 12.53
N GLU A 321 17.97 -25.58 13.02
CA GLU A 321 17.47 -26.72 13.80
C GLU A 321 17.04 -26.29 15.22
N ARG A 322 17.82 -25.43 15.91
CA ARG A 322 17.51 -24.92 17.25
C ARG A 322 16.22 -24.07 17.30
N ILE A 323 15.99 -23.22 16.29
CA ILE A 323 14.85 -22.26 16.30
C ILE A 323 13.48 -22.92 16.05
N LYS A 324 13.44 -24.18 15.59
CA LYS A 324 12.20 -24.93 15.33
C LYS A 324 11.24 -24.93 16.53
N ALA A 325 11.68 -25.52 17.64
CA ALA A 325 10.83 -25.74 18.81
C ALA A 325 10.33 -24.42 19.42
N PRO A 326 11.17 -23.38 19.63
CA PRO A 326 10.72 -22.03 19.94
C PRO A 326 9.57 -21.51 19.07
N LEU A 327 9.73 -21.55 17.74
CA LEU A 327 8.74 -21.00 16.81
C LEU A 327 7.43 -21.81 16.82
N LEU A 328 7.51 -23.14 16.82
CA LEU A 328 6.34 -24.03 16.89
C LEU A 328 5.56 -23.89 18.21
N THR A 329 6.28 -23.76 19.34
CA THR A 329 5.67 -23.49 20.64
C THR A 329 4.97 -22.12 20.66
N LEU A 330 5.59 -21.07 20.11
CA LEU A 330 4.98 -19.74 20.03
C LEU A 330 3.74 -19.69 19.13
N VAL A 331 3.74 -20.35 17.97
CA VAL A 331 2.56 -20.47 17.09
C VAL A 331 1.40 -21.16 17.82
N SER A 332 1.70 -22.18 18.63
CA SER A 332 0.69 -22.96 19.38
C SER A 332 0.20 -22.28 20.66
N SER A 333 0.96 -21.33 21.22
CA SER A 333 0.67 -20.70 22.53
C SER A 333 0.11 -19.27 22.43
N GLY A 334 0.16 -18.66 21.24
CA GLY A 334 -0.28 -17.28 21.02
C GLY A 334 -1.79 -17.12 20.81
N GLY A 335 -2.26 -15.86 20.91
CA GLY A 335 -3.51 -15.47 20.26
C GLY A 335 -3.35 -15.43 18.73
N PRO A 336 -4.41 -15.54 17.93
CA PRO A 336 -4.32 -15.77 16.49
C PRO A 336 -3.51 -14.70 15.72
N GLU A 337 -3.50 -13.46 16.20
CA GLU A 337 -2.70 -12.37 15.61
C GLU A 337 -1.20 -12.53 15.93
N GLN A 338 -0.85 -12.99 17.12
CA GLN A 338 0.53 -13.31 17.51
C GLN A 338 1.01 -14.56 16.78
N SER A 339 0.19 -15.61 16.74
CA SER A 339 0.48 -16.85 16.01
C SER A 339 0.66 -16.57 14.53
N TYR A 340 -0.16 -15.72 13.90
CA TYR A 340 0.04 -15.27 12.52
C TYR A 340 1.36 -14.51 12.33
N ALA A 341 1.69 -13.56 13.22
CA ALA A 341 2.95 -12.81 13.12
C ALA A 341 4.19 -13.72 13.21
N VAL A 342 4.18 -14.72 14.10
CA VAL A 342 5.25 -15.72 14.20
C VAL A 342 5.23 -16.67 13.01
N LEU A 343 4.05 -17.10 12.55
CA LEU A 343 3.88 -18.00 11.41
C LEU A 343 4.36 -17.37 10.09
N SER A 344 4.19 -16.06 9.87
CA SER A 344 4.74 -15.37 8.69
C SER A 344 6.28 -15.44 8.65
N HIS A 345 6.94 -15.37 9.81
CA HIS A 345 8.39 -15.53 9.93
C HIS A 345 8.82 -16.98 9.77
N LEU A 346 8.08 -17.94 10.34
CA LEU A 346 8.33 -19.36 10.17
C LEU A 346 8.10 -19.84 8.72
N HIS A 347 7.08 -19.30 8.03
CA HIS A 347 6.82 -19.52 6.61
C HIS A 347 8.01 -19.09 5.75
N LEU A 348 8.60 -17.91 6.01
CA LEU A 348 9.80 -17.44 5.30
C LEU A 348 11.00 -18.38 5.51
N LEU A 349 11.18 -18.91 6.73
CA LEU A 349 12.24 -19.89 7.03
C LEU A 349 12.00 -21.24 6.34
N VAL A 350 10.77 -21.73 6.36
CA VAL A 350 10.34 -22.95 5.66
C VAL A 350 10.52 -22.82 4.14
N MET A 351 10.16 -21.69 3.55
CA MET A 351 10.32 -21.43 2.12
C MET A 351 11.78 -21.29 1.67
N ARG A 352 12.73 -21.09 2.60
CA ARG A 352 14.18 -21.05 2.32
C ARG A 352 14.88 -22.39 2.57
N ALA A 353 14.44 -23.15 3.59
CA ALA A 353 15.08 -24.41 3.99
C ALA A 353 14.05 -25.53 4.28
N PRO A 354 13.23 -25.95 3.29
CA PRO A 354 12.08 -26.83 3.53
C PRO A 354 12.46 -28.21 4.08
N TYR A 355 13.59 -28.77 3.63
CA TYR A 355 14.13 -30.06 4.11
C TYR A 355 14.31 -30.10 5.64
N ILE A 356 14.67 -28.98 6.26
CA ILE A 356 14.89 -28.93 7.71
C ILE A 356 13.57 -29.18 8.45
N PHE A 357 12.43 -28.74 7.91
CA PHE A 357 11.11 -28.85 8.55
C PHE A 357 10.31 -30.09 8.11
N SER A 358 10.88 -30.98 7.28
CA SER A 358 10.15 -32.11 6.66
C SER A 358 9.72 -33.22 7.60
N ALA A 359 10.26 -33.27 8.83
CA ALA A 359 9.79 -34.15 9.89
C ALA A 359 8.62 -33.54 10.69
N ASP A 360 8.49 -32.21 10.71
CA ASP A 360 7.63 -31.47 11.64
C ASP A 360 6.26 -31.10 11.05
N TYR A 361 5.98 -31.51 9.80
CA TYR A 361 4.83 -31.09 8.98
C TYR A 361 3.45 -31.18 9.65
N LYS A 362 3.24 -32.12 10.58
CA LYS A 362 1.98 -32.30 11.30
C LYS A 362 1.62 -31.10 12.20
N HIS A 363 2.59 -30.25 12.56
CA HIS A 363 2.33 -28.98 13.24
C HIS A 363 1.72 -27.90 12.31
N PHE A 364 1.83 -28.08 10.99
CA PHE A 364 1.25 -27.19 9.99
C PHE A 364 -0.17 -27.61 9.58
N TYR A 365 -0.75 -28.64 10.20
CA TYR A 365 -2.15 -29.00 9.99
C TYR A 365 -3.09 -27.91 10.56
N CYS A 366 -4.21 -27.68 9.88
CA CYS A 366 -5.12 -26.58 10.11
C CYS A 366 -6.20 -26.95 11.13
N GLN A 367 -6.26 -26.25 12.27
CA GLN A 367 -7.29 -26.48 13.28
C GLN A 367 -8.59 -25.76 12.90
N TYR A 368 -9.75 -26.33 13.25
CA TYR A 368 -11.06 -25.79 12.87
C TYR A 368 -11.24 -24.32 13.30
N ASN A 369 -10.83 -23.99 14.52
CA ASN A 369 -10.90 -22.67 15.15
C ASN A 369 -9.90 -21.62 14.60
N GLU A 370 -8.94 -21.99 13.75
CA GLU A 370 -7.97 -21.04 13.22
C GLU A 370 -8.58 -20.12 12.13
N PRO A 371 -8.30 -18.81 12.13
CA PRO A 371 -8.71 -17.92 11.04
C PRO A 371 -8.09 -18.30 9.69
N PHE A 372 -8.80 -18.02 8.60
CA PHE A 372 -8.34 -18.36 7.23
C PHE A 372 -6.94 -17.83 6.90
N TYR A 373 -6.54 -16.66 7.42
CA TYR A 373 -5.19 -16.11 7.20
C TYR A 373 -4.07 -16.94 7.83
N VAL A 374 -4.34 -17.66 8.93
CA VAL A 374 -3.40 -18.63 9.53
C VAL A 374 -3.37 -19.90 8.69
N LYS A 375 -4.56 -20.41 8.31
CA LYS A 375 -4.73 -21.62 7.49
C LYS A 375 -4.02 -21.48 6.14
N LYS A 376 -4.14 -20.33 5.45
CA LYS A 376 -3.46 -20.07 4.17
C LYS A 376 -1.93 -20.24 4.27
N LEU A 377 -1.28 -19.64 5.27
CA LEU A 377 0.17 -19.80 5.47
C LEU A 377 0.53 -21.25 5.76
N LYS A 378 -0.26 -21.95 6.59
CA LYS A 378 -0.09 -23.38 6.87
C LYS A 378 -0.17 -24.23 5.61
N LEU A 379 -1.15 -23.99 4.73
CA LEU A 379 -1.25 -24.66 3.42
C LEU A 379 -0.03 -24.39 2.54
N GLU A 380 0.42 -23.13 2.44
CA GLU A 380 1.62 -22.76 1.69
C GLU A 380 2.87 -23.47 2.23
N MET A 381 3.03 -23.57 3.55
CA MET A 381 4.09 -24.33 4.20
C MET A 381 4.00 -25.84 3.92
N LEU A 382 2.81 -26.44 3.99
CA LEU A 382 2.61 -27.85 3.65
C LEU A 382 3.03 -28.16 2.20
N THR A 383 2.75 -27.27 1.24
CA THR A 383 3.23 -27.46 -0.14
C THR A 383 4.75 -27.39 -0.26
N ALA A 384 5.42 -26.52 0.50
CA ALA A 384 6.89 -26.40 0.45
C ALA A 384 7.62 -27.56 1.14
N VAL A 385 6.97 -28.22 2.10
CA VAL A 385 7.55 -29.27 2.97
C VAL A 385 7.24 -30.68 2.47
N ALA A 386 6.41 -30.81 1.43
CA ALA A 386 6.04 -32.06 0.80
C ALA A 386 7.23 -32.75 0.10
N ASN A 387 7.48 -34.01 0.45
CA ASN A 387 8.52 -34.88 -0.09
C ASN A 387 8.00 -36.31 -0.32
N GLU A 388 8.82 -37.17 -0.94
CA GLU A 388 8.47 -38.55 -1.30
C GLU A 388 7.96 -39.42 -0.13
N SER A 389 8.31 -39.08 1.13
CA SER A 389 7.93 -39.84 2.33
C SER A 389 6.66 -39.34 3.04
N ASN A 390 6.35 -38.04 2.97
CA ASN A 390 5.24 -37.43 3.72
C ASN A 390 4.04 -37.02 2.83
N THR A 391 4.21 -37.00 1.50
CA THR A 391 3.21 -36.44 0.58
C THR A 391 1.88 -37.17 0.59
N TYR A 392 1.85 -38.50 0.75
CA TYR A 392 0.60 -39.23 0.85
C TYR A 392 -0.25 -38.82 2.07
N GLU A 393 0.39 -38.59 3.23
CA GLU A 393 -0.29 -38.07 4.42
C GLU A 393 -0.78 -36.63 4.20
N ILE A 394 0.08 -35.75 3.68
CA ILE A 394 -0.25 -34.34 3.43
C ILE A 394 -1.40 -34.21 2.42
N VAL A 395 -1.36 -34.92 1.29
CA VAL A 395 -2.42 -34.87 0.27
C VAL A 395 -3.73 -35.45 0.81
N THR A 396 -3.69 -36.49 1.66
CA THR A 396 -4.90 -37.02 2.30
C THR A 396 -5.57 -35.98 3.20
N GLU A 397 -4.81 -35.30 4.07
CA GLU A 397 -5.30 -34.21 4.92
C GLU A 397 -5.86 -33.03 4.08
N LEU A 398 -5.17 -32.65 3.00
CA LEU A 398 -5.64 -31.61 2.06
C LEU A 398 -6.94 -31.99 1.34
N CYS A 399 -7.19 -33.29 1.08
CA CYS A 399 -8.46 -33.76 0.51
C CYS A 399 -9.62 -33.60 1.50
N GLU A 400 -9.41 -33.82 2.80
CA GLU A 400 -10.42 -33.53 3.82
C GLU A 400 -10.73 -32.03 3.89
N TYR A 401 -9.72 -31.17 3.76
CA TYR A 401 -9.92 -29.72 3.71
C TYR A 401 -10.64 -29.26 2.42
N ALA A 402 -10.44 -29.93 1.29
CA ALA A 402 -11.17 -29.68 0.05
C ALA A 402 -12.67 -30.03 0.16
N ALA A 403 -13.04 -30.99 1.02
CA ALA A 403 -14.43 -31.38 1.25
C ALA A 403 -15.21 -30.40 2.14
N ASN A 404 -14.51 -29.49 2.84
CA ASN A 404 -15.05 -28.56 3.84
C ASN A 404 -16.12 -27.58 3.28
N VAL A 405 -16.82 -26.90 4.19
CA VAL A 405 -17.88 -25.91 3.90
C VAL A 405 -17.30 -24.53 3.54
N ASP A 406 -16.11 -24.21 4.07
CA ASP A 406 -15.43 -22.93 3.85
C ASP A 406 -14.79 -22.85 2.45
N ILE A 407 -15.51 -22.21 1.51
CA ILE A 407 -15.13 -22.09 0.09
C ILE A 407 -13.66 -21.64 -0.14
N PRO A 408 -13.13 -20.57 0.49
CA PRO A 408 -11.73 -20.17 0.32
C PRO A 408 -10.74 -21.22 0.86
N MET A 409 -11.07 -21.94 1.93
CA MET A 409 -10.25 -23.06 2.44
C MET A 409 -10.23 -24.22 1.44
N ALA A 410 -11.39 -24.60 0.89
CA ALA A 410 -11.47 -25.66 -0.11
C ALA A 410 -10.64 -25.31 -1.36
N ARG A 411 -10.79 -24.09 -1.91
CA ARG A 411 -10.02 -23.62 -3.07
C ARG A 411 -8.50 -23.64 -2.84
N GLU A 412 -7.99 -23.08 -1.74
CA GLU A 412 -6.54 -23.09 -1.50
C GLU A 412 -6.01 -24.50 -1.17
N SER A 413 -6.82 -25.39 -0.60
CA SER A 413 -6.45 -26.79 -0.37
C SER A 413 -6.33 -27.57 -1.68
N ILE A 414 -7.28 -27.40 -2.60
CA ILE A 414 -7.22 -27.94 -3.97
C ILE A 414 -5.98 -27.40 -4.70
N ARG A 415 -5.74 -26.09 -4.62
CA ARG A 415 -4.55 -25.42 -5.17
C ARG A 415 -3.24 -25.95 -4.55
N ALA A 416 -3.24 -26.31 -3.27
CA ALA A 416 -2.10 -26.93 -2.60
C ALA A 416 -1.81 -28.34 -3.14
N VAL A 417 -2.83 -29.18 -3.32
CA VAL A 417 -2.69 -30.51 -3.96
C VAL A 417 -2.12 -30.36 -5.38
N GLY A 418 -2.63 -29.41 -6.17
CA GLY A 418 -2.12 -29.12 -7.52
C GLY A 418 -0.66 -28.64 -7.54
N LYS A 419 -0.25 -27.77 -6.60
CA LYS A 419 1.15 -27.34 -6.44
C LYS A 419 2.07 -28.54 -6.17
N ILE A 420 1.66 -29.47 -5.30
CA ILE A 420 2.44 -30.68 -4.99
C ILE A 420 2.51 -31.61 -6.20
N ALA A 421 1.40 -31.85 -6.90
CA ALA A 421 1.37 -32.64 -8.15
C ALA A 421 2.33 -32.09 -9.21
N LEU A 422 2.45 -30.77 -9.33
CA LEU A 422 3.38 -30.11 -10.26
C LEU A 422 4.85 -30.11 -9.78
N GLN A 423 5.15 -30.45 -8.53
CA GLN A 423 6.51 -30.48 -7.99
C GLN A 423 7.17 -31.87 -8.01
N GLN A 424 6.39 -32.95 -7.90
CA GLN A 424 6.91 -34.30 -7.64
C GLN A 424 6.79 -35.26 -8.83
N TYR A 425 7.40 -36.45 -8.68
CA TYR A 425 7.51 -37.49 -9.70
C TYR A 425 6.47 -38.63 -9.59
N ASP A 426 6.02 -38.99 -8.39
CA ASP A 426 4.92 -39.96 -8.21
C ASP A 426 3.56 -39.24 -8.26
N VAL A 427 3.18 -38.85 -9.47
CA VAL A 427 1.98 -38.04 -9.71
C VAL A 427 0.71 -38.89 -9.64
N ASN A 428 0.82 -40.21 -9.88
CA ASN A 428 -0.28 -41.14 -10.16
C ASN A 428 -1.46 -40.98 -9.18
N ALA A 429 -1.20 -41.24 -7.89
CA ALA A 429 -2.21 -41.20 -6.84
C ALA A 429 -2.75 -39.78 -6.58
N ILE A 430 -2.05 -38.73 -7.03
CA ILE A 430 -2.50 -37.34 -6.90
C ILE A 430 -3.42 -36.96 -8.08
N VAL A 431 -3.19 -37.50 -9.28
CA VAL A 431 -4.13 -37.36 -10.41
C VAL A 431 -5.48 -37.97 -10.04
N ASP A 432 -5.50 -39.19 -9.50
CA ASP A 432 -6.74 -39.86 -9.07
C ASP A 432 -7.55 -39.01 -8.07
N ARG A 433 -6.89 -38.31 -7.12
CA ARG A 433 -7.55 -37.40 -6.18
C ARG A 433 -8.05 -36.12 -6.84
N LEU A 434 -7.30 -35.55 -7.78
CA LEU A 434 -7.75 -34.38 -8.54
C LEU A 434 -8.95 -34.73 -9.44
N LEU A 435 -9.02 -35.93 -10.01
CA LEU A 435 -10.18 -36.38 -10.78
C LEU A 435 -11.40 -36.61 -9.89
N GLN A 436 -11.23 -37.19 -8.69
CA GLN A 436 -12.30 -37.31 -7.69
C GLN A 436 -12.92 -35.94 -7.31
N PHE A 437 -12.13 -34.85 -7.30
CA PHE A 437 -12.67 -33.50 -7.06
C PHE A 437 -13.59 -32.99 -8.19
N LEU A 438 -13.42 -33.46 -9.44
CA LEU A 438 -14.35 -33.15 -10.53
C LEU A 438 -15.70 -33.86 -10.34
N GLU A 439 -15.67 -35.09 -9.82
CA GLU A 439 -16.86 -35.91 -9.52
C GLU A 439 -17.68 -35.38 -8.31
N MET A 440 -17.15 -34.42 -7.53
CA MET A 440 -17.87 -33.84 -6.38
C MET A 440 -18.98 -32.85 -6.75
N GLU A 441 -19.13 -32.48 -8.03
CA GLU A 441 -20.16 -31.59 -8.59
C GLU A 441 -20.36 -30.21 -7.89
N LYS A 442 -19.44 -29.78 -7.02
CA LYS A 442 -19.44 -28.45 -6.40
C LYS A 442 -18.77 -27.42 -7.33
N ASP A 443 -19.51 -26.42 -7.83
CA ASP A 443 -19.04 -25.38 -8.78
C ASP A 443 -17.64 -24.78 -8.46
N HIS A 444 -17.37 -24.48 -7.19
CA HIS A 444 -16.10 -23.88 -6.77
C HIS A 444 -14.93 -24.87 -6.66
N VAL A 445 -15.23 -26.16 -6.48
CA VAL A 445 -14.25 -27.26 -6.49
C VAL A 445 -13.90 -27.61 -7.93
N THR A 446 -14.92 -27.79 -8.78
CA THR A 446 -14.73 -28.11 -10.21
C THR A 446 -14.02 -26.96 -10.92
N ALA A 447 -14.35 -25.70 -10.63
CA ALA A 447 -13.69 -24.54 -11.22
C ALA A 447 -12.18 -24.48 -10.93
N GLU A 448 -11.76 -24.60 -9.67
CA GLU A 448 -10.33 -24.57 -9.30
C GLU A 448 -9.60 -25.81 -9.85
N THR A 449 -10.24 -26.98 -9.78
CA THR A 449 -9.67 -28.25 -10.27
C THR A 449 -9.44 -28.25 -11.78
N LEU A 450 -10.37 -27.69 -12.58
CA LEU A 450 -10.19 -27.54 -14.04
C LEU A 450 -8.97 -26.70 -14.40
N VAL A 451 -8.67 -25.65 -13.63
CA VAL A 451 -7.46 -24.81 -13.83
C VAL A 451 -6.20 -25.64 -13.57
N LEU A 452 -6.21 -26.46 -12.52
CA LEU A 452 -5.08 -27.34 -12.16
C LEU A 452 -4.87 -28.48 -13.15
N VAL A 453 -5.94 -29.15 -13.62
CA VAL A 453 -5.84 -30.21 -14.64
C VAL A 453 -5.27 -29.66 -15.95
N LYS A 454 -5.68 -28.45 -16.35
CA LYS A 454 -5.10 -27.73 -17.49
C LYS A 454 -3.60 -27.47 -17.32
N ASP A 455 -3.11 -27.14 -16.11
CA ASP A 455 -1.67 -26.94 -15.87
C ASP A 455 -0.89 -28.24 -15.66
N LEU A 456 -1.52 -29.28 -15.10
CA LEU A 456 -1.01 -30.65 -15.04
C LEU A 456 -0.70 -31.16 -16.46
N LEU A 457 -1.67 -31.08 -17.38
CA LEU A 457 -1.52 -31.51 -18.77
C LEU A 457 -0.47 -30.71 -19.56
N ARG A 458 -0.17 -29.47 -19.14
CA ARG A 458 0.93 -28.65 -19.71
C ARG A 458 2.33 -29.09 -19.27
N LYS A 459 2.45 -29.80 -18.14
CA LYS A 459 3.72 -30.37 -17.66
C LYS A 459 3.84 -31.88 -17.94
N TYR A 460 2.73 -32.61 -17.86
CA TYR A 460 2.65 -34.06 -17.96
C TYR A 460 1.57 -34.50 -18.98
N PRO A 461 1.82 -34.36 -20.30
CA PRO A 461 0.82 -34.67 -21.34
C PRO A 461 0.37 -36.14 -21.39
N GLN A 462 1.09 -37.06 -20.74
CA GLN A 462 0.77 -38.49 -20.73
C GLN A 462 -0.54 -38.84 -20.00
N TRP A 463 -1.03 -37.97 -19.12
CA TRP A 463 -2.31 -38.13 -18.41
C TRP A 463 -3.52 -37.61 -19.20
N SER A 464 -3.35 -37.32 -20.49
CA SER A 464 -4.41 -36.78 -21.36
C SER A 464 -5.66 -37.66 -21.33
N HIS A 465 -5.55 -38.96 -21.61
CA HIS A 465 -6.70 -39.84 -21.75
C HIS A 465 -7.59 -39.89 -20.50
N ASP A 466 -7.00 -40.04 -19.32
CA ASP A 466 -7.75 -40.16 -18.06
C ASP A 466 -8.41 -38.81 -17.68
N CYS A 467 -7.66 -37.71 -17.81
CA CYS A 467 -8.20 -36.37 -17.55
C CYS A 467 -9.32 -36.00 -18.53
N ILE A 468 -9.16 -36.32 -19.82
CA ILE A 468 -10.16 -36.06 -20.88
C ILE A 468 -11.42 -36.86 -20.65
N ALA A 469 -11.32 -38.13 -20.23
CA ALA A 469 -12.47 -38.99 -20.00
C ALA A 469 -13.41 -38.43 -18.91
N VAL A 470 -12.86 -37.82 -17.86
CA VAL A 470 -13.64 -37.14 -16.82
C VAL A 470 -14.12 -35.76 -17.29
N VAL A 471 -13.24 -34.95 -17.88
CA VAL A 471 -13.56 -33.58 -18.34
C VAL A 471 -14.64 -33.56 -19.44
N GLY A 472 -14.70 -34.58 -20.30
CA GLY A 472 -15.73 -34.72 -21.34
C GLY A 472 -17.16 -34.86 -20.79
N ASN A 473 -17.32 -35.35 -19.55
CA ASN A 473 -18.63 -35.47 -18.91
C ASN A 473 -19.10 -34.17 -18.24
N ILE A 474 -18.24 -33.14 -18.15
CA ILE A 474 -18.55 -31.89 -17.46
C ILE A 474 -19.37 -30.97 -18.36
N SER A 475 -20.63 -30.74 -17.98
CA SER A 475 -21.51 -29.76 -18.61
C SER A 475 -20.87 -28.35 -18.58
N SER A 476 -20.67 -27.77 -19.76
CA SER A 476 -20.14 -26.41 -19.94
C SER A 476 -20.97 -25.34 -19.22
N LYS A 477 -22.27 -25.60 -18.99
CA LYS A 477 -23.20 -24.71 -18.29
C LYS A 477 -22.95 -24.61 -16.78
N ASN A 478 -22.25 -25.60 -16.20
CA ASN A 478 -21.96 -25.65 -14.77
C ASN A 478 -20.70 -24.83 -14.41
N VAL A 479 -19.86 -24.50 -15.40
CA VAL A 479 -18.59 -23.78 -15.18
C VAL A 479 -18.78 -22.29 -15.48
N GLN A 480 -19.11 -21.51 -14.43
CA GLN A 480 -19.36 -20.07 -14.60
C GLN A 480 -18.10 -19.19 -14.45
N GLU A 481 -17.08 -19.64 -13.71
CA GLU A 481 -15.90 -18.82 -13.42
C GLU A 481 -14.98 -18.67 -14.65
N PRO A 482 -14.60 -17.45 -15.07
CA PRO A 482 -13.87 -17.21 -16.32
C PRO A 482 -12.56 -18.01 -16.48
N LYS A 483 -11.78 -18.16 -15.40
CA LYS A 483 -10.52 -18.93 -15.43
C LYS A 483 -10.75 -20.42 -15.66
N ALA A 484 -11.84 -20.96 -15.12
CA ALA A 484 -12.23 -22.34 -15.30
C ALA A 484 -12.83 -22.58 -16.70
N LYS A 485 -13.65 -21.63 -17.21
CA LYS A 485 -14.09 -21.61 -18.62
C LYS A 485 -12.90 -21.62 -19.57
N ALA A 486 -11.94 -20.71 -19.39
CA ALA A 486 -10.73 -20.62 -20.21
C ALA A 486 -9.87 -21.89 -20.15
N ALA A 487 -9.80 -22.56 -18.99
CA ALA A 487 -9.14 -23.86 -18.82
C ALA A 487 -9.85 -24.99 -19.57
N LEU A 488 -11.18 -25.08 -19.44
CA LEU A 488 -12.01 -26.07 -20.15
C LEU A 488 -11.93 -25.89 -21.67
N ILE A 489 -12.08 -24.65 -22.16
CA ILE A 489 -11.96 -24.30 -23.58
C ILE A 489 -10.57 -24.61 -24.12
N TRP A 490 -9.51 -24.37 -23.33
CA TRP A 490 -8.15 -24.77 -23.72
C TRP A 490 -8.03 -26.28 -23.88
N MET A 491 -8.59 -27.08 -22.98
CA MET A 491 -8.58 -28.55 -23.08
C MET A 491 -9.37 -29.05 -24.30
N LEU A 492 -10.59 -28.52 -24.50
CA LEU A 492 -11.45 -28.81 -25.66
C LEU A 492 -10.76 -28.51 -27.00
N GLY A 493 -10.04 -27.39 -27.10
CA GLY A 493 -9.34 -26.99 -28.32
C GLY A 493 -8.01 -27.71 -28.56
N GLU A 494 -7.30 -28.09 -27.49
CA GLU A 494 -6.02 -28.80 -27.59
C GLU A 494 -6.21 -30.29 -27.91
N TYR A 495 -7.14 -30.94 -27.21
CA TYR A 495 -7.45 -32.36 -27.32
C TYR A 495 -8.73 -32.62 -28.15
N ALA A 496 -9.04 -31.70 -29.06
CA ALA A 496 -10.15 -31.79 -30.04
C ALA A 496 -10.13 -33.04 -30.93
N GLN A 497 -9.02 -33.78 -30.95
CA GLN A 497 -8.93 -35.06 -31.65
C GLN A 497 -9.65 -36.16 -30.85
N ASP A 498 -9.34 -36.29 -29.57
CA ASP A 498 -9.86 -37.33 -28.67
C ASP A 498 -11.27 -37.02 -28.14
N MET A 499 -11.57 -35.75 -27.88
CA MET A 499 -12.89 -35.31 -27.40
C MET A 499 -13.92 -35.25 -28.53
N GLN A 500 -14.86 -36.19 -28.59
CA GLN A 500 -15.84 -36.25 -29.69
C GLN A 500 -16.75 -35.01 -29.73
N ASP A 501 -17.29 -34.59 -28.59
CA ASP A 501 -18.26 -33.48 -28.50
C ASP A 501 -17.65 -32.07 -28.58
N ALA A 502 -16.32 -31.95 -28.59
CA ALA A 502 -15.63 -30.65 -28.52
C ALA A 502 -16.08 -29.61 -29.58
N PRO A 503 -16.32 -29.97 -30.87
CA PRO A 503 -16.83 -29.01 -31.84
C PRO A 503 -18.18 -28.42 -31.45
N TYR A 504 -19.12 -29.23 -30.96
CA TYR A 504 -20.47 -28.80 -30.58
C TYR A 504 -20.47 -27.95 -29.31
N VAL A 505 -19.63 -28.30 -28.33
CA VAL A 505 -19.46 -27.50 -27.11
C VAL A 505 -18.86 -26.13 -27.46
N LEU A 506 -17.85 -26.08 -28.33
CA LEU A 506 -17.26 -24.83 -28.81
C LEU A 506 -18.25 -24.00 -29.64
N GLU A 507 -19.04 -24.62 -30.53
CA GLU A 507 -20.09 -23.95 -31.30
C GLU A 507 -21.12 -23.27 -30.37
N SER A 508 -21.60 -23.98 -29.35
CA SER A 508 -22.53 -23.42 -28.35
C SER A 508 -21.94 -22.26 -27.52
N LEU A 509 -20.62 -22.18 -27.38
CA LEU A 509 -19.94 -21.06 -26.71
C LEU A 509 -19.75 -19.86 -27.65
N ILE A 510 -19.72 -20.07 -28.97
CA ILE A 510 -19.66 -19.00 -29.98
C ILE A 510 -21.06 -18.39 -30.18
N GLU A 511 -22.12 -19.18 -30.13
CA GLU A 511 -23.50 -18.67 -30.20
C GLU A 511 -23.80 -17.66 -29.06
N ASN A 512 -23.21 -17.87 -27.89
CA ASN A 512 -23.38 -17.00 -26.71
C ASN A 512 -22.22 -15.98 -26.54
N TRP A 513 -21.51 -15.64 -27.63
CA TRP A 513 -20.33 -14.75 -27.59
C TRP A 513 -20.61 -13.38 -26.94
N GLU A 514 -21.78 -12.79 -27.20
CA GLU A 514 -22.17 -11.48 -26.66
C GLU A 514 -22.50 -11.53 -25.15
N GLU A 515 -22.78 -12.70 -24.57
CA GLU A 515 -23.00 -12.87 -23.13
C GLU A 515 -21.69 -13.01 -22.34
N GLU A 516 -20.61 -13.47 -23.01
CA GLU A 516 -19.33 -13.78 -22.37
C GLU A 516 -18.48 -12.52 -22.16
N ASN A 517 -18.80 -11.81 -21.08
CA ASN A 517 -18.12 -10.59 -20.66
C ASN A 517 -16.58 -10.73 -20.57
N SER A 518 -16.03 -11.92 -20.27
CA SER A 518 -14.58 -12.10 -20.12
C SER A 518 -13.83 -12.14 -21.45
N ALA A 519 -12.92 -11.19 -21.64
CA ALA A 519 -11.99 -11.20 -22.77
C ALA A 519 -11.03 -12.41 -22.73
N GLU A 520 -10.60 -12.87 -21.54
CA GLU A 520 -9.75 -14.07 -21.39
C GLU A 520 -10.42 -15.30 -22.00
N VAL A 521 -11.72 -15.48 -21.75
CA VAL A 521 -12.52 -16.59 -22.28
C VAL A 521 -12.66 -16.49 -23.80
N ARG A 522 -12.97 -15.30 -24.34
CA ARG A 522 -13.07 -15.05 -25.79
C ARG A 522 -11.74 -15.27 -26.55
N LEU A 523 -10.61 -14.86 -25.96
CA LEU A 523 -9.26 -15.14 -26.49
C LEU A 523 -8.93 -16.64 -26.52
N HIS A 524 -9.29 -17.36 -25.46
CA HIS A 524 -9.15 -18.81 -25.39
C HIS A 524 -10.07 -19.51 -26.41
N LEU A 525 -11.30 -19.03 -26.60
CA LEU A 525 -12.28 -19.58 -27.54
C LEU A 525 -11.81 -19.47 -28.99
N LEU A 526 -11.34 -18.29 -29.43
CA LEU A 526 -10.71 -18.12 -30.75
C LEU A 526 -9.57 -19.12 -30.98
N THR A 527 -8.68 -19.23 -29.98
CA THR A 527 -7.50 -20.11 -30.05
C THR A 527 -7.91 -21.59 -30.12
N ALA A 528 -8.92 -21.98 -29.35
CA ALA A 528 -9.45 -23.35 -29.29
C ALA A 528 -10.15 -23.75 -30.59
N VAL A 529 -10.98 -22.87 -31.15
CA VAL A 529 -11.73 -23.11 -32.39
C VAL A 529 -10.81 -23.22 -33.60
N VAL A 530 -9.77 -22.37 -33.70
CA VAL A 530 -8.75 -22.47 -34.75
C VAL A 530 -7.97 -23.79 -34.66
N LYS A 531 -7.62 -24.26 -33.45
CA LYS A 531 -6.98 -25.58 -33.27
C LYS A 531 -7.91 -26.75 -33.60
N CYS A 532 -9.17 -26.67 -33.15
CA CYS A 532 -10.20 -27.63 -33.47
C CYS A 532 -10.37 -27.76 -34.99
N PHE A 533 -10.31 -26.65 -35.73
CA PHE A 533 -10.32 -26.62 -37.19
C PHE A 533 -9.14 -27.34 -37.86
N PHE A 534 -7.90 -27.19 -37.36
CA PHE A 534 -6.77 -27.97 -37.89
C PHE A 534 -6.88 -29.48 -37.60
N ARG A 535 -7.64 -29.90 -36.57
CA ARG A 535 -7.90 -31.32 -36.28
C ARG A 535 -9.10 -31.89 -37.02
N ARG A 536 -10.21 -31.13 -37.11
CA ARG A 536 -11.47 -31.53 -37.75
C ARG A 536 -12.06 -30.39 -38.60
N PRO A 537 -11.53 -30.15 -39.82
CA PRO A 537 -12.02 -29.11 -40.70
C PRO A 537 -13.53 -29.14 -41.03
N PRO A 538 -14.18 -30.29 -41.33
CA PRO A 538 -15.55 -30.28 -41.86
C PRO A 538 -16.62 -29.96 -40.81
N GLU A 539 -16.39 -30.33 -39.55
CA GLU A 539 -17.30 -30.06 -38.43
C GLU A 539 -17.23 -28.58 -38.01
N THR A 540 -16.03 -27.99 -38.02
CA THR A 540 -15.73 -26.72 -37.36
C THR A 540 -15.73 -25.50 -38.28
N GLN A 541 -15.77 -25.69 -39.61
CA GLN A 541 -15.64 -24.59 -40.58
C GLN A 541 -16.66 -23.45 -40.35
N LYS A 542 -17.90 -23.78 -39.95
CA LYS A 542 -18.93 -22.79 -39.62
C LYS A 542 -18.62 -22.06 -38.31
N ALA A 543 -18.35 -22.81 -37.25
CA ALA A 543 -17.97 -22.29 -35.94
C ALA A 543 -16.76 -21.35 -36.03
N LEU A 544 -15.72 -21.70 -36.81
CA LEU A 544 -14.57 -20.84 -37.07
C LEU A 544 -14.96 -19.55 -37.81
N GLY A 545 -15.83 -19.63 -38.82
CA GLY A 545 -16.34 -18.46 -39.53
C GLY A 545 -17.11 -17.50 -38.60
N ALA A 546 -17.97 -18.05 -37.75
CA ALA A 546 -18.71 -17.29 -36.74
C ALA A 546 -17.79 -16.66 -35.69
N ALA A 547 -16.85 -17.44 -35.13
CA ALA A 547 -15.90 -16.96 -34.11
C ALA A 547 -14.97 -15.85 -34.65
N LEU A 548 -14.49 -15.96 -35.89
CA LEU A 548 -13.70 -14.90 -36.51
C LEU A 548 -14.54 -13.66 -36.82
N ALA A 549 -15.80 -13.83 -37.25
CA ALA A 549 -16.70 -12.70 -37.49
C ALA A 549 -17.07 -11.96 -36.18
N ALA A 550 -17.34 -12.70 -35.11
CA ALA A 550 -17.57 -12.12 -33.78
C ALA A 550 -16.31 -11.43 -33.24
N GLY A 551 -15.16 -12.12 -33.28
CA GLY A 551 -13.87 -11.58 -32.83
C GLY A 551 -13.40 -10.34 -33.58
N ILE A 552 -13.62 -10.24 -34.90
CA ILE A 552 -13.26 -9.05 -35.69
C ILE A 552 -14.19 -7.86 -35.39
N ASN A 553 -15.44 -8.10 -34.96
CA ASN A 553 -16.34 -7.04 -34.51
C ASN A 553 -16.28 -6.81 -32.99
N ASP A 554 -15.33 -7.45 -32.29
CA ASP A 554 -15.20 -7.36 -30.84
C ASP A 554 -14.65 -5.99 -30.40
N PHE A 555 -15.17 -5.52 -29.27
CA PHE A 555 -14.80 -4.25 -28.65
C PHE A 555 -13.46 -4.30 -27.88
N HIS A 556 -13.01 -5.49 -27.44
CA HIS A 556 -11.74 -5.66 -26.73
C HIS A 556 -10.58 -5.79 -27.72
N GLN A 557 -9.62 -4.86 -27.68
CA GLN A 557 -8.62 -4.75 -28.76
C GLN A 557 -7.78 -6.02 -28.99
N ASP A 558 -7.29 -6.70 -27.94
CA ASP A 558 -6.53 -7.96 -28.12
C ASP A 558 -7.38 -9.10 -28.73
N VAL A 559 -8.71 -9.05 -28.58
CA VAL A 559 -9.62 -10.03 -29.21
C VAL A 559 -9.74 -9.72 -30.70
N HIS A 560 -9.95 -8.44 -31.05
CA HIS A 560 -9.95 -7.95 -32.42
C HIS A 560 -8.64 -8.26 -33.15
N ASP A 561 -7.50 -7.84 -32.59
CA ASP A 561 -6.18 -8.02 -33.19
C ASP A 561 -5.82 -9.50 -33.37
N ARG A 562 -6.22 -10.37 -32.43
CA ARG A 562 -5.98 -11.83 -32.52
C ARG A 562 -6.89 -12.54 -33.52
N ALA A 563 -8.17 -12.17 -33.59
CA ALA A 563 -9.09 -12.68 -34.62
C ALA A 563 -8.63 -12.24 -36.02
N LEU A 564 -8.23 -10.97 -36.17
CA LEU A 564 -7.70 -10.41 -37.41
C LEU A 564 -6.36 -11.05 -37.82
N LEU A 565 -5.49 -11.37 -36.85
CA LEU A 565 -4.27 -12.15 -37.08
C LEU A 565 -4.59 -13.54 -37.62
N TYR A 566 -5.48 -14.31 -36.96
CA TYR A 566 -5.86 -15.65 -37.41
C TYR A 566 -6.52 -15.63 -38.79
N TYR A 567 -7.42 -14.67 -39.06
CA TYR A 567 -8.03 -14.50 -40.37
C TYR A 567 -7.00 -14.25 -41.48
N ARG A 568 -6.07 -13.30 -41.28
CA ARG A 568 -5.00 -12.99 -42.24
C ARG A 568 -4.03 -14.16 -42.44
N LEU A 569 -3.72 -14.89 -41.38
CA LEU A 569 -2.82 -16.05 -41.41
C LEU A 569 -3.43 -17.22 -42.21
N LEU A 570 -4.73 -17.50 -42.01
CA LEU A 570 -5.50 -18.46 -42.81
C LEU A 570 -5.65 -18.03 -44.28
N GLN A 571 -5.89 -16.73 -44.52
CA GLN A 571 -5.96 -16.16 -45.87
C GLN A 571 -4.62 -16.28 -46.63
N TYR A 572 -3.49 -16.18 -45.92
CA TYR A 572 -2.16 -16.32 -46.51
C TYR A 572 -1.82 -17.77 -46.86
N ASN A 573 -1.83 -18.67 -45.87
CA ASN A 573 -1.57 -20.11 -46.09
C ASN A 573 -1.98 -20.98 -44.90
N VAL A 574 -2.91 -21.92 -45.12
CA VAL A 574 -3.45 -22.84 -44.09
C VAL A 574 -2.37 -23.71 -43.44
N PHE A 575 -1.39 -24.22 -44.19
CA PHE A 575 -0.31 -25.07 -43.65
C PHE A 575 0.71 -24.28 -42.82
N ILE A 576 0.90 -22.99 -43.11
CA ILE A 576 1.71 -22.09 -42.28
C ILE A 576 0.92 -21.72 -41.03
N ALA A 577 -0.39 -21.47 -41.15
CA ALA A 577 -1.27 -21.21 -40.03
C ALA A 577 -1.28 -22.36 -39.02
N GLU A 578 -1.39 -23.61 -39.48
CA GLU A 578 -1.30 -24.80 -38.63
C GLU A 578 0.03 -24.83 -37.84
N ARG A 579 1.16 -24.67 -38.53
CA ARG A 579 2.50 -24.70 -37.90
C ARG A 579 2.74 -23.57 -36.90
N VAL A 580 2.06 -22.43 -37.05
CA VAL A 580 2.19 -21.26 -36.16
C VAL A 580 1.26 -21.36 -34.96
N VAL A 581 0.03 -21.86 -35.12
CA VAL A 581 -0.95 -21.97 -34.03
C VAL A 581 -0.82 -23.27 -33.23
N ASN A 582 -0.30 -24.33 -33.86
CA ASN A 582 -0.14 -25.67 -33.29
C ASN A 582 1.33 -26.18 -33.40
N PRO A 583 2.34 -25.45 -32.89
CA PRO A 583 3.71 -25.93 -32.84
C PRO A 583 3.85 -27.12 -31.88
N PRO A 584 4.78 -28.06 -32.12
CA PRO A 584 5.05 -29.15 -31.18
C PRO A 584 5.56 -28.59 -29.86
N LYS A 585 4.75 -28.71 -28.81
CA LYS A 585 5.05 -28.12 -27.49
C LYS A 585 6.14 -28.88 -26.76
N GLN A 586 7.01 -28.13 -26.11
CA GLN A 586 7.86 -28.64 -25.03
C GLN A 586 7.07 -28.55 -23.71
N ALA A 587 7.30 -29.49 -22.79
CA ALA A 587 6.66 -29.48 -21.48
C ALA A 587 7.08 -28.26 -20.66
N VAL A 588 6.14 -27.65 -19.92
CA VAL A 588 6.43 -26.48 -19.08
C VAL A 588 7.24 -26.90 -17.85
N SER A 589 8.52 -26.54 -17.82
CA SER A 589 9.45 -26.89 -16.74
C SER A 589 9.28 -26.04 -15.48
N VAL A 590 8.97 -24.74 -15.64
CA VAL A 590 8.85 -23.75 -14.56
C VAL A 590 7.58 -22.91 -14.76
N PHE A 591 6.80 -22.73 -13.70
CA PHE A 591 5.64 -21.84 -13.66
C PHE A 591 6.00 -20.51 -12.97
N ALA A 592 5.40 -19.42 -13.46
CA ALA A 592 5.82 -18.04 -13.13
C ALA A 592 5.47 -17.55 -11.70
N ASP A 593 4.72 -18.33 -10.93
CA ASP A 593 4.37 -18.03 -9.53
C ASP A 593 5.60 -17.98 -8.58
N THR A 594 6.76 -18.42 -9.07
CA THR A 594 8.02 -18.34 -8.33
C THR A 594 8.51 -16.89 -8.27
N GLN A 595 8.13 -16.15 -7.21
CA GLN A 595 8.68 -14.83 -6.90
C GLN A 595 10.20 -14.80 -7.09
N SER A 596 10.73 -13.78 -7.77
CA SER A 596 12.16 -13.63 -8.04
C SER A 596 13.00 -13.69 -6.76
N SER A 597 14.13 -14.41 -6.80
CA SER A 597 14.94 -14.66 -5.59
C SER A 597 15.28 -13.38 -4.86
N GLU A 598 15.71 -12.33 -5.59
CA GLU A 598 16.02 -11.01 -5.05
C GLU A 598 14.95 -10.42 -4.12
N ILE A 599 13.67 -10.68 -4.37
CA ILE A 599 12.57 -10.22 -3.50
C ILE A 599 12.53 -11.05 -2.22
N LYS A 600 12.68 -12.38 -2.31
CA LYS A 600 12.73 -13.29 -1.16
C LYS A 600 13.95 -13.03 -0.28
N ASP A 601 15.10 -12.81 -0.89
CA ASP A 601 16.37 -12.51 -0.22
C ASP A 601 16.27 -11.16 0.52
N ARG A 602 15.76 -10.09 -0.10
CA ARG A 602 15.53 -8.81 0.61
C ARG A 602 14.51 -8.91 1.75
N ILE A 603 13.45 -9.72 1.60
CA ILE A 603 12.48 -9.96 2.69
C ILE A 603 13.15 -10.72 3.86
N PHE A 604 14.16 -11.55 3.57
CA PHE A 604 14.97 -12.25 4.59
C PHE A 604 15.96 -11.31 5.29
N ASP A 605 16.62 -10.39 4.58
CA ASP A 605 17.42 -9.33 5.22
C ASP A 605 16.56 -8.43 6.14
N GLU A 606 15.32 -8.18 5.72
CA GLU A 606 14.31 -7.44 6.47
C GLU A 606 13.56 -8.29 7.53
N PHE A 607 14.13 -9.41 8.01
CA PHE A 607 13.52 -10.25 9.06
C PHE A 607 13.16 -9.47 10.34
N ASN A 608 12.14 -9.92 11.06
CA ASN A 608 11.53 -9.25 12.22
C ASN A 608 11.01 -7.83 11.89
N SER A 609 10.28 -7.70 10.77
CA SER A 609 9.67 -6.45 10.32
C SER A 609 8.32 -6.66 9.63
N LEU A 610 7.62 -5.56 9.32
CA LEU A 610 6.36 -5.60 8.55
C LEU A 610 6.53 -6.18 7.14
N SER A 611 7.72 -6.13 6.55
CA SER A 611 7.98 -6.65 5.20
C SER A 611 7.73 -8.16 5.10
N VAL A 612 8.08 -8.91 6.15
CA VAL A 612 7.80 -10.35 6.26
C VAL A 612 6.29 -10.60 6.35
N VAL A 613 5.58 -9.80 7.14
CA VAL A 613 4.12 -9.94 7.36
C VAL A 613 3.33 -9.59 6.09
N TYR A 614 3.77 -8.58 5.34
CA TYR A 614 3.17 -8.21 4.05
C TYR A 614 3.68 -9.02 2.85
N GLN A 615 4.66 -9.92 3.06
CA GLN A 615 5.37 -10.66 2.01
C GLN A 615 5.90 -9.75 0.88
N LYS A 616 6.36 -8.54 1.23
CA LYS A 616 6.81 -7.49 0.31
C LYS A 616 7.97 -6.68 0.92
N PRO A 617 9.03 -6.33 0.16
CA PRO A 617 10.12 -5.50 0.67
C PRO A 617 9.66 -4.10 1.10
N SER A 618 10.41 -3.48 2.03
CA SER A 618 10.04 -2.20 2.66
C SER A 618 9.84 -1.03 1.70
N TYR A 619 10.60 -0.98 0.61
CA TYR A 619 10.48 0.09 -0.40
C TYR A 619 9.08 0.14 -1.04
N MET A 620 8.40 -1.01 -1.20
CA MET A 620 7.07 -1.10 -1.83
C MET A 620 5.96 -0.42 -1.03
N PHE A 621 6.16 -0.12 0.26
CA PHE A 621 5.16 0.57 1.09
C PHE A 621 5.70 1.79 1.84
N THR A 622 7.02 1.98 1.92
CA THR A 622 7.61 3.18 2.52
C THR A 622 7.80 4.31 1.51
N ASP A 623 8.17 4.02 0.25
CA ASP A 623 8.49 5.03 -0.76
C ASP A 623 7.25 5.58 -1.45
N LYS A 624 7.24 6.90 -1.69
CA LYS A 624 6.06 7.64 -2.18
C LYS A 624 5.56 7.16 -3.55
N GLU A 625 6.44 6.64 -4.38
CA GLU A 625 6.13 6.14 -5.74
C GLU A 625 5.32 4.83 -5.73
N HIS A 626 5.47 4.01 -4.68
CA HIS A 626 4.82 2.71 -4.55
C HIS A 626 3.59 2.72 -3.62
N ARG A 627 3.32 3.85 -2.95
CA ARG A 627 2.10 4.03 -2.15
C ARG A 627 0.87 4.10 -3.06
N GLY A 628 0.11 3.00 -3.11
CA GLY A 628 -1.23 2.99 -3.70
C GLY A 628 -2.18 3.98 -3.01
N PRO A 629 -3.37 4.23 -3.59
CA PRO A 629 -4.28 5.33 -3.19
C PRO A 629 -4.88 5.20 -1.77
N PHE A 630 -4.55 4.17 -1.01
CA PHE A 630 -4.84 4.07 0.43
C PHE A 630 -3.93 4.97 1.26
N ALA A 631 -4.02 6.27 1.02
CA ALA A 631 -3.55 7.26 1.97
C ALA A 631 -4.41 7.18 3.24
N PHE A 632 -3.84 6.73 4.35
CA PHE A 632 -4.26 7.27 5.64
C PHE A 632 -4.01 8.77 5.57
N SER A 633 -5.07 9.58 5.55
CA SER A 633 -4.89 11.04 5.45
C SER A 633 -4.10 11.55 6.66
N GLU A 634 -3.02 12.27 6.40
CA GLU A 634 -2.23 12.95 7.44
C GLU A 634 -2.99 14.19 8.00
N GLU A 635 -4.21 14.47 7.50
CA GLU A 635 -5.12 15.55 7.93
C GLU A 635 -5.82 15.31 9.28
N ILE A 636 -5.09 14.82 10.29
CA ILE A 636 -5.49 15.00 11.70
C ILE A 636 -5.08 16.42 12.19
N GLY A 637 -4.34 17.19 11.38
CA GLY A 637 -3.88 18.55 11.72
C GLY A 637 -4.83 19.71 11.36
N ASN A 638 -5.61 19.62 10.27
CA ASN A 638 -6.12 20.82 9.56
C ASN A 638 -7.66 21.01 9.57
N LEU A 639 -8.35 20.60 10.64
CA LEU A 639 -9.76 20.99 10.84
C LEU A 639 -9.90 22.42 11.37
N SER A 640 -9.56 23.41 10.53
CA SER A 640 -9.81 24.82 10.79
C SER A 640 -11.30 25.14 10.64
N ILE A 641 -12.03 25.21 11.75
CA ILE A 641 -13.43 25.66 11.77
C ILE A 641 -13.47 27.18 11.53
N GLY A 642 -13.46 27.56 10.25
CA GLY A 642 -13.92 28.88 9.81
C GLY A 642 -15.43 28.96 9.96
N ALA A 643 -15.94 29.93 10.72
CA ALA A 643 -17.36 30.14 10.89
C ALA A 643 -17.94 30.93 9.71
N GLU A 644 -18.90 30.35 8.98
CA GLU A 644 -19.73 31.10 8.04
C GLU A 644 -21.18 30.56 8.01
N SER A 645 -22.07 31.32 7.37
CA SER A 645 -23.50 31.34 7.68
C SER A 645 -24.33 30.13 7.20
N THR A 646 -25.38 29.83 7.97
CA THR A 646 -26.52 29.04 7.50
C THR A 646 -27.27 29.74 6.37
N ASP A 647 -27.21 29.19 5.15
CA ASP A 647 -28.41 28.86 4.36
C ASP A 647 -28.04 28.28 2.98
N ASN A 648 -28.35 27.00 2.77
CA ASN A 648 -29.00 26.40 1.59
C ASN A 648 -28.86 24.87 1.64
N VAL A 649 -29.99 24.13 1.59
CA VAL A 649 -30.02 22.66 1.69
C VAL A 649 -30.46 22.06 0.36
N VAL A 650 -29.55 21.38 -0.34
CA VAL A 650 -29.82 20.46 -1.45
C VAL A 650 -28.88 19.25 -1.27
N PRO A 651 -29.35 18.00 -1.37
CA PRO A 651 -28.63 16.85 -0.82
C PRO A 651 -27.52 16.31 -1.73
N ALA A 652 -26.42 15.87 -1.11
CA ALA A 652 -25.42 15.03 -1.77
C ALA A 652 -25.96 13.61 -2.01
N GLN A 653 -25.76 13.09 -3.21
CA GLN A 653 -26.16 11.73 -3.58
C GLN A 653 -25.25 10.70 -2.89
N ARG A 654 -25.85 9.67 -2.29
CA ARG A 654 -25.10 8.47 -1.89
C ARG A 654 -24.73 7.68 -3.15
N ILE A 655 -23.46 7.29 -3.27
CA ILE A 655 -23.07 6.14 -4.08
C ILE A 655 -23.11 4.93 -3.15
N GLU A 656 -23.90 3.92 -3.52
CA GLU A 656 -24.03 2.70 -2.73
C GLU A 656 -22.92 1.71 -3.09
N ALA A 657 -22.10 1.37 -2.10
CA ALA A 657 -21.26 0.17 -2.14
C ALA A 657 -21.92 -0.87 -1.22
N ASN A 658 -22.18 -2.07 -1.75
CA ASN A 658 -22.86 -3.13 -1.01
C ASN A 658 -21.93 -3.76 0.02
N ASP A 659 -22.19 -3.49 1.30
CA ASP A 659 -21.60 -4.20 2.44
C ASP A 659 -22.74 -4.93 3.19
N LYS A 660 -23.11 -6.11 2.68
CA LYS A 660 -24.09 -7.02 3.28
C LYS A 660 -23.76 -8.48 2.97
N ASP A 661 -22.78 -9.02 3.69
CA ASP A 661 -22.77 -10.44 4.02
C ASP A 661 -21.99 -10.68 5.32
N LEU A 662 -22.67 -10.47 6.46
CA LEU A 662 -22.35 -11.04 7.79
C LEU A 662 -23.38 -10.60 8.83
N LEU A 663 -24.43 -11.41 9.03
CA LEU A 663 -24.71 -12.08 10.31
C LEU A 663 -26.03 -12.87 10.27
N LEU A 664 -26.04 -13.99 10.98
CA LEU A 664 -27.14 -14.97 11.02
C LEU A 664 -28.26 -14.55 11.99
N SER A 665 -29.51 -14.85 11.64
CA SER A 665 -30.58 -15.11 12.63
C SER A 665 -31.61 -16.09 12.08
N THR A 666 -31.92 -17.12 12.86
CA THR A 666 -32.80 -18.25 12.52
C THR A 666 -34.28 -17.99 12.76
N SER A 667 -35.16 -18.42 11.85
CA SER A 667 -36.52 -18.91 12.17
C SER A 667 -37.13 -19.70 11.00
N ASP A 668 -37.99 -20.66 11.31
CA ASP A 668 -38.40 -21.76 10.42
C ASP A 668 -39.62 -21.54 9.49
N LYS A 669 -39.58 -22.30 8.37
CA LYS A 669 -40.66 -23.14 7.78
C LYS A 669 -41.78 -22.62 6.84
N GLU A 670 -42.01 -23.50 5.85
CA GLU A 670 -43.28 -23.98 5.24
C GLU A 670 -43.87 -23.38 3.92
N GLU A 671 -43.48 -24.04 2.82
CA GLU A 671 -44.23 -24.48 1.61
C GLU A 671 -45.27 -23.59 0.87
N SER A 672 -45.06 -23.38 -0.45
CA SER A 672 -45.81 -24.08 -1.54
C SER A 672 -46.16 -23.23 -2.80
N LYS A 673 -45.61 -23.64 -3.96
CA LYS A 673 -46.14 -23.55 -5.37
C LYS A 673 -46.76 -22.24 -5.93
N GLY A 674 -46.17 -21.74 -7.04
CA GLY A 674 -46.80 -20.81 -8.00
C GLY A 674 -45.89 -20.50 -9.20
N SER A 675 -46.41 -20.35 -10.43
CA SER A 675 -45.64 -20.43 -11.69
C SER A 675 -45.43 -19.13 -12.49
N SER A 676 -44.48 -19.20 -13.45
CA SER A 676 -44.46 -18.62 -14.83
C SER A 676 -44.02 -17.15 -15.13
N HIS A 677 -42.92 -17.07 -15.90
CA HIS A 677 -42.60 -16.23 -17.09
C HIS A 677 -42.07 -14.75 -17.03
N ASN A 678 -40.81 -14.62 -17.49
CA ASN A 678 -40.24 -13.74 -18.55
C ASN A 678 -39.70 -12.29 -18.36
N ASP A 679 -38.53 -12.10 -19.02
CA ASP A 679 -37.95 -10.95 -19.74
C ASP A 679 -37.38 -9.69 -19.05
N SER A 680 -36.02 -9.64 -19.02
CA SER A 680 -35.08 -8.67 -19.67
C SER A 680 -35.24 -7.13 -19.51
N ALA A 681 -34.22 -6.26 -19.61
CA ALA A 681 -32.82 -6.41 -20.04
C ALA A 681 -31.84 -5.34 -19.47
N TYR A 682 -30.54 -5.60 -19.67
CA TYR A 682 -29.30 -4.77 -19.75
C TYR A 682 -29.39 -3.28 -20.24
N ASN A 683 -28.33 -2.42 -20.25
CA ASN A 683 -26.85 -2.64 -20.26
C ASN A 683 -25.94 -1.46 -19.78
N ALA A 684 -24.61 -1.71 -19.72
CA ALA A 684 -23.46 -0.76 -19.68
C ALA A 684 -22.72 -0.75 -21.06
N PRO A 685 -21.37 -0.68 -21.30
CA PRO A 685 -20.11 -0.53 -20.49
C PRO A 685 -19.33 0.78 -20.88
N GLY A 686 -18.00 1.04 -20.76
CA GLY A 686 -16.83 0.45 -20.05
C GLY A 686 -15.44 0.78 -20.70
N TYR A 687 -14.33 0.33 -20.05
CA TYR A 687 -13.05 -0.18 -20.64
C TYR A 687 -11.95 0.74 -21.31
N ASP A 688 -10.73 0.71 -20.70
CA ASP A 688 -9.35 0.31 -21.20
C ASP A 688 -8.75 0.77 -22.57
N GLY A 689 -7.52 0.42 -23.04
CA GLY A 689 -6.34 -0.32 -22.47
C GLY A 689 -5.20 -0.67 -23.49
N SER A 690 -4.01 -1.13 -23.01
CA SER A 690 -2.98 -2.02 -23.70
C SER A 690 -2.08 -1.52 -24.88
N LEU A 691 -0.92 -2.13 -25.33
CA LEU A 691 0.21 -2.94 -24.75
C LEU A 691 1.43 -3.19 -25.75
N ALA A 692 2.59 -3.71 -25.24
CA ALA A 692 3.68 -4.56 -25.90
C ALA A 692 4.57 -3.99 -27.07
N ALA A 693 5.75 -4.51 -27.52
CA ALA A 693 6.90 -5.40 -27.11
C ALA A 693 8.10 -5.17 -28.13
N SER A 694 9.28 -5.85 -28.31
CA SER A 694 10.00 -7.08 -27.82
C SER A 694 11.57 -6.92 -27.94
N SER A 695 12.43 -7.96 -28.21
CA SER A 695 13.91 -7.91 -27.95
C SER A 695 14.93 -8.83 -28.72
N GLN A 696 16.24 -8.43 -28.75
CA GLN A 696 17.53 -9.22 -28.83
C GLN A 696 17.98 -9.91 -30.17
N ALA A 697 19.26 -10.29 -30.46
CA ALA A 697 20.65 -9.93 -29.99
C ALA A 697 21.84 -10.54 -30.84
N ASP A 698 23.11 -10.17 -30.51
CA ASP A 698 24.43 -10.90 -30.57
C ASP A 698 25.53 -10.80 -31.70
N LEU A 699 26.80 -10.71 -31.23
CA LEU A 699 28.17 -11.02 -31.76
C LEU A 699 28.91 -10.29 -32.96
N VAL A 700 29.85 -9.40 -32.56
CA VAL A 700 31.25 -9.08 -33.03
C VAL A 700 31.78 -9.40 -34.47
N SER A 701 32.27 -8.38 -35.23
CA SER A 701 33.68 -8.28 -35.76
C SER A 701 33.94 -7.26 -36.92
N LEU A 702 35.14 -6.63 -36.88
CA LEU A 702 36.03 -6.15 -37.97
C LEU A 702 35.57 -5.12 -39.04
N ASP A 703 36.05 -3.88 -38.83
CA ASP A 703 36.92 -3.05 -39.70
C ASP A 703 36.51 -2.59 -41.13
N TYR A 704 36.86 -1.34 -41.47
CA TYR A 704 36.38 -0.61 -42.66
C TYR A 704 37.52 0.12 -43.40
N LYS A 705 37.59 0.02 -44.74
CA LYS A 705 38.57 0.73 -45.58
C LYS A 705 38.05 0.96 -47.02
N PRO A 706 38.58 1.95 -47.78
CA PRO A 706 39.45 3.07 -47.39
C PRO A 706 38.92 4.46 -47.82
N THR A 707 39.50 5.52 -47.25
CA THR A 707 39.50 6.88 -47.83
C THR A 707 40.78 7.15 -48.61
N PRO A 708 40.80 8.19 -49.46
CA PRO A 708 42.01 8.97 -49.73
C PRO A 708 41.87 10.44 -49.32
N ASN A 709 43.03 11.08 -49.10
CA ASN A 709 43.25 12.48 -48.69
C ASN A 709 42.82 13.49 -49.79
N VAL A 710 42.82 14.83 -49.65
CA VAL A 710 43.76 15.75 -48.93
C VAL A 710 43.02 17.04 -48.40
N PRO A 711 43.65 18.20 -48.03
CA PRO A 711 43.41 18.79 -46.70
C PRO A 711 42.74 20.19 -46.71
N SER A 712 42.64 20.79 -45.52
CA SER A 712 42.19 22.17 -45.30
C SER A 712 43.31 23.21 -45.36
N ALA A 713 43.09 24.35 -46.06
CA ALA A 713 43.87 25.58 -45.90
C ALA A 713 43.17 26.86 -46.47
N THR A 714 42.94 27.84 -45.58
CA THR A 714 43.06 29.31 -45.76
C THR A 714 42.43 30.12 -46.93
N PHE A 715 41.71 31.20 -46.52
CA PHE A 715 41.66 32.57 -47.09
C PHE A 715 41.35 32.87 -48.58
N ALA A 716 40.09 33.24 -48.83
CA ALA A 716 39.60 34.55 -49.34
C ALA A 716 40.03 35.18 -50.70
N ILE A 717 39.19 36.14 -51.15
CA ILE A 717 39.38 37.21 -52.17
C ILE A 717 38.73 36.97 -53.57
N ASP A 718 38.08 38.05 -54.05
CA ASP A 718 37.57 38.43 -55.40
C ASP A 718 36.59 37.58 -56.22
N ASP A 719 35.31 37.98 -56.07
CA ASP A 719 34.34 38.33 -57.11
C ASP A 719 34.88 38.58 -58.55
N LEU A 720 34.40 37.82 -59.55
CA LEU A 720 34.35 38.26 -60.95
C LEU A 720 33.40 37.42 -61.84
N LEU A 721 32.56 38.10 -62.65
CA LEU A 721 31.73 37.59 -63.77
C LEU A 721 30.54 36.64 -63.42
N GLY A 722 29.28 36.92 -63.79
CA GLY A 722 28.77 38.14 -64.44
C GLY A 722 27.49 38.03 -65.31
N LEU A 723 26.67 36.97 -65.23
CA LEU A 723 25.43 36.80 -66.04
C LEU A 723 24.34 36.04 -65.24
N GLY A 724 23.08 36.48 -65.10
CA GLY A 724 22.51 37.80 -65.36
C GLY A 724 20.97 37.87 -65.34
N LEU A 725 20.39 38.56 -64.33
CA LEU A 725 19.10 39.29 -64.29
C LEU A 725 17.75 38.56 -64.62
N PRO A 726 16.57 39.11 -64.25
CA PRO A 726 16.28 40.34 -63.47
C PRO A 726 15.61 40.07 -62.10
N ALA A 727 15.47 41.12 -61.28
CA ALA A 727 14.76 41.06 -60.00
C ALA A 727 13.30 41.53 -60.10
N THR A 728 12.38 40.83 -59.43
CA THR A 728 10.97 41.24 -59.26
C THR A 728 10.46 40.92 -57.87
N ALA A 729 9.98 41.95 -57.14
CA ALA A 729 9.13 41.91 -55.95
C ALA A 729 9.47 40.93 -54.80
N THR A 730 9.98 41.46 -53.69
CA THR A 730 10.04 40.78 -52.39
C THR A 730 8.64 40.54 -51.79
N PRO A 731 8.27 39.31 -51.40
CA PRO A 731 7.19 39.06 -50.45
C PRO A 731 7.57 39.55 -49.04
N PRO A 732 6.60 39.79 -48.14
CA PRO A 732 6.86 40.24 -46.77
C PRO A 732 7.46 39.13 -45.89
N PRO A 733 8.17 39.49 -44.79
CA PRO A 733 8.76 38.51 -43.87
C PRO A 733 7.70 37.74 -43.09
N SER A 734 7.92 36.43 -42.90
CA SER A 734 7.13 35.59 -42.00
C SER A 734 7.38 35.94 -40.52
N PRO A 735 6.35 35.91 -39.65
CA PRO A 735 6.52 36.19 -38.22
C PRO A 735 7.39 35.12 -37.50
N PRO A 736 8.03 35.46 -36.38
CA PRO A 736 8.89 34.55 -35.64
C PRO A 736 8.11 33.41 -34.97
N VAL A 737 8.60 32.18 -35.13
CA VAL A 737 7.98 30.98 -34.54
C VAL A 737 8.21 30.93 -33.03
N LEU A 738 7.15 31.07 -32.24
CA LEU A 738 7.19 30.98 -30.79
C LEU A 738 7.50 29.54 -30.33
N LYS A 739 8.65 29.32 -29.69
CA LYS A 739 9.00 28.05 -29.06
C LYS A 739 8.52 28.00 -27.60
N LEU A 740 7.91 26.89 -27.22
CA LEU A 740 7.43 26.61 -25.86
C LEU A 740 8.32 25.56 -25.18
N ASN A 741 8.39 25.61 -23.85
CA ASN A 741 9.14 24.67 -23.02
C ASN A 741 8.35 23.35 -22.84
N THR A 742 8.93 22.22 -23.28
CA THR A 742 8.35 20.88 -23.18
C THR A 742 8.32 20.31 -21.75
N LYS A 743 9.04 20.93 -20.81
CA LYS A 743 9.08 20.55 -19.37
C LYS A 743 8.61 21.69 -18.46
N ALA A 744 7.63 22.47 -18.90
CA ALA A 744 7.05 23.54 -18.12
C ALA A 744 6.34 23.00 -16.86
N ALA A 745 6.78 23.42 -15.67
CA ALA A 745 6.15 23.10 -14.40
C ALA A 745 5.67 24.39 -13.71
N LEU A 746 4.46 24.34 -13.12
CA LEU A 746 3.86 25.44 -12.37
C LEU A 746 2.93 24.90 -11.27
N GLU A 747 3.19 25.28 -10.02
CA GLU A 747 2.37 24.89 -8.87
C GLU A 747 0.94 25.49 -8.94
N PRO A 748 -0.12 24.76 -8.53
CA PRO A 748 -1.50 25.27 -8.57
C PRO A 748 -1.69 26.58 -7.80
N ASN A 749 -1.00 26.74 -6.66
CA ASN A 749 -1.04 27.97 -5.86
C ASN A 749 -0.36 29.15 -6.59
N ALA A 750 0.74 28.89 -7.31
CA ALA A 750 1.41 29.90 -8.13
C ALA A 750 0.57 30.31 -9.35
N PHE A 751 -0.12 29.35 -9.98
CA PHE A 751 -1.11 29.64 -11.03
C PHE A 751 -2.21 30.58 -10.51
N GLN A 752 -2.82 30.28 -9.36
CA GLN A 752 -3.87 31.14 -8.80
C GLN A 752 -3.38 32.55 -8.45
N GLN A 753 -2.16 32.68 -7.90
CA GLN A 753 -1.58 33.99 -7.60
C GLN A 753 -1.32 34.81 -8.87
N LYS A 754 -0.63 34.24 -9.87
CA LYS A 754 -0.41 34.92 -11.16
C LYS A 754 -1.72 35.24 -11.88
N TRP A 755 -2.71 34.35 -11.85
CA TRP A 755 -4.01 34.58 -12.48
C TRP A 755 -4.78 35.76 -11.87
N ARG A 756 -4.59 36.06 -10.57
CA ARG A 756 -5.15 37.25 -9.93
C ARG A 756 -4.36 38.53 -10.23
N GLN A 757 -3.05 38.43 -10.42
CA GLN A 757 -2.14 39.58 -10.62
C GLN A 757 -2.08 40.07 -12.07
N LEU A 758 -2.07 39.16 -13.05
CA LEU A 758 -1.91 39.53 -14.46
C LEU A 758 -3.20 40.11 -15.07
N PRO A 759 -3.12 41.11 -15.96
CA PRO A 759 -4.26 41.56 -16.77
C PRO A 759 -4.67 40.49 -17.80
N ILE A 760 -5.83 40.66 -18.44
CA ILE A 760 -6.23 39.84 -19.60
C ILE A 760 -5.56 40.44 -20.84
N SER A 761 -4.64 39.70 -21.46
CA SER A 761 -3.96 40.12 -22.69
C SER A 761 -4.87 39.98 -23.91
N ILE A 762 -5.59 38.85 -24.00
CA ILE A 762 -6.48 38.51 -25.13
C ILE A 762 -7.74 37.85 -24.59
N SER A 763 -8.90 38.20 -25.16
CA SER A 763 -10.18 37.53 -24.96
C SER A 763 -10.84 37.31 -26.32
N GLN A 764 -11.20 36.07 -26.64
CA GLN A 764 -11.76 35.66 -27.94
C GLN A 764 -12.94 34.70 -27.74
N GLU A 765 -13.84 34.65 -28.73
CA GLU A 765 -14.90 33.65 -28.81
C GLU A 765 -14.93 33.08 -30.24
N THR A 766 -15.08 31.75 -30.38
CA THR A 766 -15.05 31.07 -31.70
C THR A 766 -16.03 29.91 -31.73
N SER A 767 -16.67 29.69 -32.88
CA SER A 767 -17.59 28.57 -33.15
C SER A 767 -16.85 27.31 -33.61
N ILE A 768 -17.31 26.14 -33.18
CA ILE A 768 -16.72 24.82 -33.51
C ILE A 768 -17.83 23.86 -33.96
N ASN A 769 -17.50 22.91 -34.83
CA ASN A 769 -18.39 21.82 -35.23
C ASN A 769 -18.89 21.01 -34.00
N PRO A 770 -20.20 20.68 -33.89
CA PRO A 770 -20.73 19.82 -32.83
C PRO A 770 -19.94 18.52 -32.55
N GLN A 771 -19.33 17.89 -33.57
CA GLN A 771 -18.46 16.72 -33.39
C GLN A 771 -17.18 17.05 -32.60
N GLY A 772 -16.59 18.22 -32.86
CA GLY A 772 -15.44 18.75 -32.11
C GLY A 772 -15.77 19.08 -30.68
N VAL A 773 -16.94 19.68 -30.45
CA VAL A 773 -17.48 19.96 -29.13
C VAL A 773 -17.58 18.68 -28.31
N ALA A 774 -18.16 17.60 -28.86
CA ALA A 774 -18.23 16.30 -28.19
C ALA A 774 -16.83 15.77 -27.78
N ALA A 775 -15.86 15.78 -28.71
CA ALA A 775 -14.49 15.34 -28.43
C ALA A 775 -13.81 16.17 -27.32
N MET A 776 -14.07 17.48 -27.24
CA MET A 776 -13.53 18.33 -26.18
C MET A 776 -14.27 18.23 -24.85
N THR A 777 -15.55 17.82 -24.83
CA THR A 777 -16.27 17.56 -23.57
C THR A 777 -15.76 16.33 -22.82
N SER A 778 -15.08 15.39 -23.50
CA SER A 778 -14.24 14.39 -22.82
C SER A 778 -12.93 15.03 -22.31
N PRO A 779 -12.68 15.14 -20.99
CA PRO A 779 -11.57 15.97 -20.51
C PRO A 779 -10.18 15.44 -20.89
N GLN A 780 -10.00 14.11 -20.92
CA GLN A 780 -8.69 13.51 -21.19
C GLN A 780 -8.21 13.75 -22.64
N THR A 781 -9.13 13.80 -23.61
CA THR A 781 -8.80 13.97 -25.04
C THR A 781 -8.19 15.35 -25.31
N LEU A 782 -8.83 16.41 -24.82
CA LEU A 782 -8.32 17.78 -24.98
C LEU A 782 -6.99 17.97 -24.23
N ILE A 783 -6.86 17.40 -23.02
CA ILE A 783 -5.64 17.52 -22.21
C ILE A 783 -4.44 16.84 -22.87
N ARG A 784 -4.57 15.57 -23.32
CA ARG A 784 -3.49 14.86 -24.03
C ARG A 784 -3.07 15.57 -25.31
N HIS A 785 -4.05 16.10 -26.06
CA HIS A 785 -3.79 16.85 -27.28
C HIS A 785 -3.04 18.16 -27.02
N MET A 786 -3.39 18.90 -25.97
CA MET A 786 -2.69 20.13 -25.58
C MET A 786 -1.27 19.86 -25.07
N GLN A 787 -1.05 18.77 -24.32
CA GLN A 787 0.28 18.32 -23.90
C GLN A 787 1.19 18.06 -25.11
N GLY A 788 0.66 17.49 -26.20
CA GLY A 788 1.38 17.32 -27.46
C GLY A 788 1.84 18.63 -28.14
N HIS A 789 1.29 19.78 -27.73
CA HIS A 789 1.70 21.12 -28.16
C HIS A 789 2.44 21.90 -27.03
N SER A 790 2.96 21.21 -26.01
CA SER A 790 3.62 21.76 -24.80
C SER A 790 2.73 22.63 -23.90
N ILE A 791 1.40 22.51 -24.02
CA ILE A 791 0.41 23.24 -23.21
C ILE A 791 -0.11 22.30 -22.12
N HIS A 792 0.07 22.68 -20.86
CA HIS A 792 -0.18 21.82 -19.70
C HIS A 792 -1.48 22.22 -18.99
N CYS A 793 -2.31 21.25 -18.59
CA CYS A 793 -3.54 21.52 -17.83
C CYS A 793 -3.25 21.54 -16.33
N ILE A 794 -3.68 22.60 -15.63
CA ILE A 794 -3.57 22.69 -14.16
C ILE A 794 -4.88 22.28 -13.47
N ALA A 795 -6.03 22.52 -14.10
CA ALA A 795 -7.34 22.08 -13.60
C ALA A 795 -8.37 22.03 -14.74
N SER A 796 -9.25 21.02 -14.72
CA SER A 796 -10.41 20.91 -15.61
C SER A 796 -11.66 20.63 -14.80
N GLY A 797 -12.75 21.37 -15.05
CA GLY A 797 -14.00 21.19 -14.31
C GLY A 797 -15.17 21.96 -14.92
N GLY A 798 -16.37 21.41 -14.76
CA GLY A 798 -17.61 21.98 -15.29
C GLY A 798 -18.67 20.91 -15.49
N GLN A 799 -19.86 21.34 -15.84
CA GLN A 799 -21.02 20.49 -16.14
C GLN A 799 -21.75 21.10 -17.33
N ALA A 800 -22.45 20.28 -18.12
CA ALA A 800 -23.18 20.75 -19.28
C ALA A 800 -24.17 21.88 -18.88
N PRO A 801 -24.20 23.02 -19.59
CA PRO A 801 -23.56 23.24 -20.89
C PRO A 801 -22.13 23.83 -20.86
N ASN A 802 -21.53 24.13 -19.71
CA ASN A 802 -20.24 24.86 -19.63
C ASN A 802 -19.10 24.04 -18.99
N PHE A 803 -18.11 23.66 -19.81
CA PHE A 803 -16.90 22.97 -19.37
C PHE A 803 -15.72 23.95 -19.35
N LYS A 804 -14.98 24.03 -18.24
CA LYS A 804 -13.83 24.95 -18.09
C LYS A 804 -12.52 24.17 -17.98
N PHE A 805 -11.49 24.71 -18.64
CA PHE A 805 -10.13 24.20 -18.61
C PHE A 805 -9.17 25.36 -18.30
N PHE A 806 -8.33 25.16 -17.29
CA PHE A 806 -7.25 26.06 -16.94
C PHE A 806 -5.93 25.44 -17.40
N LEU A 807 -5.27 26.12 -18.33
CA LEU A 807 -4.07 25.63 -19.02
C LEU A 807 -2.93 26.64 -18.87
N TYR A 808 -1.68 26.19 -18.98
CA TYR A 808 -0.49 27.05 -18.96
C TYR A 808 0.60 26.57 -19.92
N ALA A 809 1.47 27.50 -20.31
CA ALA A 809 2.69 27.23 -21.06
C ALA A 809 3.81 28.18 -20.63
N GLN A 810 5.05 27.84 -20.96
CA GLN A 810 6.23 28.70 -20.75
C GLN A 810 6.97 28.90 -22.07
N LYS A 811 7.46 30.11 -22.33
CA LYS A 811 8.37 30.42 -23.45
C LYS A 811 9.68 29.65 -23.24
N ALA A 812 10.31 29.16 -24.32
CA ALA A 812 11.50 28.29 -24.20
C ALA A 812 12.79 29.03 -23.85
N GLU A 813 12.90 30.31 -24.21
CA GLU A 813 14.14 31.09 -24.16
C GLU A 813 14.13 32.15 -23.02
N GLU A 814 12.96 32.39 -22.39
CA GLU A 814 12.76 33.33 -21.27
C GLU A 814 11.65 32.81 -20.34
N PRO A 815 11.65 33.13 -19.02
CA PRO A 815 10.70 32.58 -18.04
C PRO A 815 9.27 33.18 -18.10
N ALA A 816 8.83 33.64 -19.27
CA ALA A 816 7.48 34.15 -19.47
C ALA A 816 6.45 33.01 -19.47
N THR A 817 5.48 33.07 -18.55
CA THR A 817 4.32 32.17 -18.49
C THR A 817 3.13 32.75 -19.25
N TYR A 818 2.44 31.87 -19.98
CA TYR A 818 1.12 32.10 -20.54
C TYR A 818 0.12 31.27 -19.75
N LEU A 819 -1.00 31.86 -19.34
CA LEU A 819 -2.09 31.22 -18.62
C LEU A 819 -3.38 31.37 -19.43
N VAL A 820 -4.20 30.32 -19.51
CA VAL A 820 -5.41 30.29 -20.33
C VAL A 820 -6.60 29.78 -19.53
N GLU A 821 -7.71 30.52 -19.55
CA GLU A 821 -9.06 30.00 -19.25
C GLU A 821 -9.74 29.69 -20.59
N CYS A 822 -10.04 28.43 -20.84
CA CYS A 822 -10.81 27.95 -21.99
C CYS A 822 -12.17 27.45 -21.48
N ILE A 823 -13.27 28.03 -21.98
CA ILE A 823 -14.63 27.65 -21.64
C ILE A 823 -15.32 27.11 -22.90
N VAL A 824 -15.61 25.81 -22.91
CA VAL A 824 -16.35 25.14 -23.98
C VAL A 824 -17.84 25.12 -23.62
N ASN A 825 -18.68 25.76 -24.43
CA ASN A 825 -20.13 25.71 -24.28
C ASN A 825 -20.74 24.67 -25.23
N SER A 826 -21.30 23.59 -24.67
CA SER A 826 -21.79 22.43 -25.42
C SER A 826 -23.17 22.60 -26.03
N SER A 827 -23.95 23.62 -25.63
CA SER A 827 -25.29 23.87 -26.20
C SER A 827 -25.29 24.93 -27.31
N SER A 828 -24.33 25.87 -27.29
CA SER A 828 -24.16 26.88 -28.35
C SER A 828 -23.00 26.59 -29.31
N CYS A 829 -22.26 25.49 -29.08
CA CYS A 829 -21.07 25.09 -29.87
C CYS A 829 -20.01 26.20 -30.00
N LYS A 830 -19.78 26.93 -28.91
CA LYS A 830 -18.81 28.04 -28.82
C LYS A 830 -17.72 27.74 -27.81
N VAL A 831 -16.52 28.25 -28.08
CA VAL A 831 -15.42 28.30 -27.12
C VAL A 831 -15.06 29.74 -26.83
N GLN A 832 -14.96 30.08 -25.55
CA GLN A 832 -14.43 31.36 -25.07
C GLN A 832 -13.02 31.14 -24.51
N LEU A 833 -12.06 31.92 -24.99
CA LEU A 833 -10.65 31.85 -24.61
C LEU A 833 -10.23 33.18 -23.98
N LYS A 834 -9.63 33.12 -22.79
CA LYS A 834 -8.98 34.27 -22.14
C LYS A 834 -7.53 33.91 -21.85
N ILE A 835 -6.61 34.67 -22.42
CA ILE A 835 -5.17 34.49 -22.26
C ILE A 835 -4.61 35.63 -21.42
N LYS A 836 -3.84 35.26 -20.39
CA LYS A 836 -3.00 36.15 -19.60
C LYS A 836 -1.54 35.78 -19.83
N ALA A 837 -0.63 36.74 -19.86
CA ALA A 837 0.79 36.48 -20.02
C ALA A 837 1.62 37.49 -19.21
N ASP A 838 2.81 37.09 -18.78
CA ASP A 838 3.79 38.04 -18.23
C ASP A 838 4.31 39.00 -19.32
N ASP A 839 4.38 38.53 -20.58
CA ASP A 839 4.78 39.30 -21.76
C ASP A 839 3.58 39.49 -22.71
N GLN A 840 3.16 40.74 -22.92
CA GLN A 840 2.05 41.07 -23.81
C GLN A 840 2.46 41.04 -25.30
N SER A 841 3.75 41.21 -25.62
CA SER A 841 4.22 41.32 -27.01
C SER A 841 4.10 40.00 -27.78
N THR A 842 4.33 38.86 -27.11
CA THR A 842 4.20 37.51 -27.68
C THR A 842 2.79 36.92 -27.53
N SER A 843 1.88 37.58 -26.81
CA SER A 843 0.55 37.04 -26.49
C SER A 843 -0.25 36.70 -27.75
N GLN A 844 -0.14 37.48 -28.82
CA GLN A 844 -0.84 37.22 -30.08
C GLN A 844 -0.31 35.97 -30.79
N ALA A 845 1.01 35.82 -30.92
CA ALA A 845 1.62 34.62 -31.51
C ALA A 845 1.30 33.34 -30.72
N PHE A 846 1.19 33.44 -29.38
CA PHE A 846 0.70 32.34 -28.56
C PHE A 846 -0.79 32.03 -28.80
N SER A 847 -1.62 33.05 -29.00
CA SER A 847 -3.04 32.87 -29.35
C SER A 847 -3.23 32.17 -30.69
N GLU A 848 -2.42 32.53 -31.70
CA GLU A 848 -2.44 31.90 -33.03
C GLU A 848 -1.96 30.43 -32.95
N LEU A 849 -0.94 30.14 -32.16
CA LEU A 849 -0.49 28.77 -31.85
C LEU A 849 -1.59 27.96 -31.14
N PHE A 850 -2.28 28.56 -30.16
CA PHE A 850 -3.37 27.90 -29.42
C PHE A 850 -4.58 27.60 -30.33
N GLN A 851 -4.96 28.54 -31.21
CA GLN A 851 -5.99 28.30 -32.23
C GLN A 851 -5.55 27.21 -33.22
N SER A 852 -4.29 27.21 -33.65
CA SER A 852 -3.74 26.16 -34.52
C SER A 852 -3.79 24.78 -33.86
N ALA A 853 -3.46 24.67 -32.56
CA ALA A 853 -3.61 23.44 -31.80
C ALA A 853 -5.09 22.99 -31.71
N LEU A 854 -6.02 23.92 -31.48
CA LEU A 854 -7.46 23.64 -31.45
C LEU A 854 -8.04 23.26 -32.83
N SER A 855 -7.49 23.74 -33.94
CA SER A 855 -8.05 23.57 -35.30
C SER A 855 -8.39 22.11 -35.68
N LYS A 856 -7.60 21.15 -35.16
CA LYS A 856 -7.80 19.71 -35.34
C LYS A 856 -9.13 19.17 -34.77
N PHE A 857 -9.82 19.93 -33.91
CA PHE A 857 -11.17 19.61 -33.43
C PHE A 857 -12.29 20.12 -34.37
N GLY A 858 -11.98 20.66 -35.55
CA GLY A 858 -13.01 21.00 -36.56
C GLY A 858 -13.62 22.38 -36.34
N PHE A 859 -12.83 23.42 -36.66
CA PHE A 859 -13.29 24.80 -36.72
C PHE A 859 -14.07 25.08 -38.00
N LEU A 860 -14.94 26.08 -37.96
CA LEU A 860 -15.72 26.62 -39.09
C LEU A 860 -15.25 28.04 -39.43
#